data_AF-A0A540KD41-F1
#
_entry.id   AF-A0A540KD41-F1
#
_cell.length_a   1.000
_cell.length_b   1.000
_cell.length_c   1.000
_cell.angle_alpha   90.00
_cell.angle_beta   90.00
_cell.angle_gamma   90.00
#
_symmetry.space_group_name_H-M   'P 1'
#
loop_
_entity.id
_entity.type
_entity.pdbx_description
1 polymer ?
#
loop_
_entity_poly.entity_id
_entity_poly.type
_entity_poly.pdbx_seq_one_letter_code
_entity_poly.pdbx_strand_id
1 'polypeptide(L)'
;MAEAVVSFVVERLGDLIIQEAKFLHGVGDQVEAARTELQLVQGFLKDADVRQRDDETVHILVAQIRNAAYDLEDVIEIFVLKVASKREGGIKNVLKRFGCVLKEGVDLHKIGSEIEKITIQVSNFTSSLQTHNIIEIRDSRGATSLYERRQQLRRSYSHIIDGDVVGLEADVRKLVMHLVKKEPRHQVVSIWGMGGLGKTTLTKQLYHHNEVRRHFDSFVWVCISQQCQVRDVWEELLIKLLSATTEQREEIAKMKDDEIAKRIYLLQQESRCLVVIDDIWSIETWESLKAAFPLNQRTESRILLTTRVKEVALHAADRNGILHQPRPLNEDESWELLEKIAIFGREEITSEVFGKMKEIGKKMLQHCAGLPLAVIVLAGLLARKDTIEEWDTVLNNVYAYIRRGKGHEQECMGTLWVLSLSYDNLPYHLKSCFLYLGIFPEDSEIPVKRLSQLWMAEGFISMPLQQTQGLVETMEDIAYNYLNELVDRCVVQIGERGSVRKIKSCRLHDLMRDLCLIKSEEEGFLRNVKSLHRSETMYSPPSLMIAKAIPTGKVRRLAICLDENVDKLVPSSYERDDRLRSLLYFCPSDWHPKNKKLVSSLFKDFKLLRVLKVEGMTAFVDLPNEIGNMVHLRFLSLRFSYIKRLPSSLGNLILLQTLNLRFRNRSDMLPNVFWKMVQLRHLYLPLYYTARGNRLYLLFTICRL
;
A
#
# COMPACT_ATOMS: atom_id res chain seq x y z
N MET A 1 -2.13 16.35 3.22
CA MET A 1 -0.74 15.92 2.85
C MET A 1 0.20 17.06 2.48
N ALA A 2 -0.30 18.28 2.21
CA ALA A 2 0.54 19.39 1.74
C ALA A 2 1.68 19.71 2.72
N GLU A 3 1.40 19.69 4.03
CA GLU A 3 2.40 19.96 5.07
C GLU A 3 3.58 18.99 4.99
N ALA A 4 3.32 17.68 4.80
CA ALA A 4 4.39 16.69 4.67
C ALA A 4 5.33 16.98 3.49
N VAL A 5 4.77 17.37 2.35
CA VAL A 5 5.53 17.72 1.15
C VAL A 5 6.34 18.98 1.39
N VAL A 6 5.73 20.02 1.98
CA VAL A 6 6.38 21.29 2.30
C VAL A 6 7.52 21.09 3.31
N SER A 7 7.27 20.36 4.40
CA SER A 7 8.28 20.01 5.42
C SER A 7 9.50 19.34 4.78
N PHE A 8 9.27 18.34 3.93
CA PHE A 8 10.35 17.65 3.22
C PHE A 8 11.16 18.61 2.33
N VAL A 9 10.49 19.50 1.58
CA VAL A 9 11.17 20.45 0.70
C VAL A 9 11.96 21.48 1.50
N VAL A 10 11.43 21.95 2.64
CA VAL A 10 12.13 22.87 3.56
C VAL A 10 13.40 22.21 4.12
N GLU A 11 13.33 20.96 4.57
CA GLU A 11 14.50 20.20 5.02
C GLU A 11 15.56 20.09 3.91
N ARG A 12 15.14 19.72 2.70
CA ARG A 12 16.04 19.58 1.54
C ARG A 12 16.70 20.89 1.13
N LEU A 13 15.98 22.01 1.19
CA LEU A 13 16.54 23.33 0.96
C LEU A 13 17.57 23.68 2.05
N GLY A 14 17.28 23.35 3.31
CA GLY A 14 18.22 23.50 4.42
C GLY A 14 19.52 22.71 4.21
N ASP A 15 19.42 21.43 3.83
CA ASP A 15 20.57 20.59 3.50
C ASP A 15 21.42 21.21 2.37
N LEU A 16 20.76 21.73 1.33
CA LEU A 16 21.43 22.38 0.21
C LEU A 16 22.22 23.62 0.64
N ILE A 17 21.62 24.46 1.48
CA ILE A 17 22.27 25.68 2.01
C ILE A 17 23.50 25.29 2.83
N ILE A 18 23.44 24.22 3.61
CA ILE A 18 24.56 23.78 4.47
C ILE A 18 25.65 23.05 3.66
N GLN A 19 25.29 22.07 2.83
CA GLN A 19 26.22 21.13 2.22
C GLN A 19 26.75 21.59 0.85
N GLU A 20 26.01 22.46 0.16
CA GLU A 20 26.30 22.91 -1.21
C GLU A 20 26.45 24.44 -1.33
N ALA A 21 26.64 25.16 -0.22
CA ALA A 21 26.77 26.63 -0.14
C ALA A 21 27.65 27.23 -1.25
N LYS A 22 28.80 26.60 -1.51
CA LYS A 22 29.79 27.04 -2.51
C LYS A 22 29.28 26.99 -3.97
N PHE A 23 28.24 26.21 -4.25
CA PHE A 23 27.65 26.05 -5.58
C PHE A 23 26.34 26.82 -5.75
N LEU A 24 25.86 27.48 -4.70
CA LEU A 24 24.70 28.36 -4.74
C LEU A 24 25.03 29.78 -5.26
N HIS A 25 26.26 30.03 -5.71
CA HIS A 25 26.64 31.34 -6.24
C HIS A 25 25.74 31.73 -7.44
N GLY A 26 24.92 32.78 -7.25
CA GLY A 26 23.93 33.27 -8.22
C GLY A 26 22.49 32.75 -8.05
N VAL A 27 22.25 31.78 -7.18
CA VAL A 27 20.89 31.24 -6.87
C VAL A 27 20.58 31.14 -5.36
N GLY A 28 21.56 31.48 -4.50
CA GLY A 28 21.47 31.32 -3.04
C GLY A 28 20.35 32.15 -2.42
N ASP A 29 20.18 33.39 -2.85
CA ASP A 29 19.13 34.29 -2.35
C ASP A 29 17.74 33.73 -2.69
N GLN A 30 17.56 33.19 -3.90
CA GLN A 30 16.31 32.55 -4.32
C GLN A 30 16.01 31.28 -3.51
N VAL A 31 17.03 30.48 -3.21
CA VAL A 31 16.90 29.25 -2.38
C VAL A 31 16.53 29.59 -0.95
N GLU A 32 17.13 30.63 -0.35
CA GLU A 32 16.81 31.08 1.01
C GLU A 32 15.41 31.72 1.09
N ALA A 33 15.04 32.52 0.09
CA ALA A 33 13.70 33.08 -0.02
C ALA A 33 12.63 31.98 -0.13
N ALA A 34 12.84 30.98 -0.99
CA ALA A 34 11.93 29.85 -1.13
C ALA A 34 11.78 29.06 0.18
N ARG A 35 12.88 28.85 0.91
CA ARG A 35 12.85 28.17 2.22
C ARG A 35 12.05 28.97 3.23
N THR A 36 12.27 30.27 3.32
CA THR A 36 11.58 31.16 4.26
C THR A 36 10.08 31.18 4.00
N GLU A 37 9.66 31.35 2.74
CA GLU A 37 8.24 31.33 2.36
C GLU A 37 7.58 29.99 2.67
N LEU A 38 8.24 28.87 2.36
CA LEU A 38 7.70 27.55 2.69
C LEU A 38 7.60 27.29 4.19
N GLN A 39 8.52 27.82 5.00
CA GLN A 39 8.43 27.75 6.46
C GLN A 39 7.23 28.52 7.00
N LEU A 40 6.92 29.69 6.44
CA LEU A 40 5.72 30.46 6.79
C LEU A 40 4.44 29.68 6.45
N VAL A 41 4.39 29.11 5.24
CA VAL A 41 3.25 28.31 4.78
C VAL A 41 3.10 27.01 5.58
N GLN A 42 4.19 26.42 6.05
CA GLN A 42 4.15 25.22 6.91
C GLN A 42 3.36 25.48 8.20
N GLY A 43 3.50 26.67 8.79
CA GLY A 43 2.71 27.09 9.95
C GLY A 43 1.21 27.11 9.65
N PHE A 44 0.82 27.66 8.50
CA PHE A 44 -0.58 27.67 8.05
C PHE A 44 -1.13 26.28 7.75
N LEU A 45 -0.35 25.42 7.09
CA LEU A 45 -0.81 24.09 6.67
C LEU A 45 -1.19 23.18 7.84
N LYS A 46 -0.57 23.38 9.01
CA LYS A 46 -0.94 22.68 10.25
C LYS A 46 -2.39 22.95 10.67
N ASP A 47 -2.86 24.19 10.50
CA ASP A 47 -4.24 24.58 10.80
C ASP A 47 -5.19 24.35 9.59
N ALA A 48 -4.65 24.41 8.37
CA ALA A 48 -5.41 24.29 7.14
C ALA A 48 -5.90 22.87 6.89
N ASP A 49 -5.15 21.81 7.23
CA ASP A 49 -5.58 20.40 7.08
C ASP A 49 -6.91 20.13 7.84
N VAL A 50 -7.18 20.87 8.93
CA VAL A 50 -8.45 20.80 9.69
C VAL A 50 -9.58 21.59 9.00
N ARG A 51 -9.26 22.76 8.45
CA ARG A 51 -10.22 23.69 7.81
C ARG A 51 -10.53 23.35 6.35
N GLN A 52 -9.68 22.57 5.69
CA GLN A 52 -9.78 22.19 4.28
C GLN A 52 -11.11 21.51 3.93
N ARG A 53 -11.79 20.93 4.93
CA ARG A 53 -13.06 20.22 4.76
C ARG A 53 -14.29 21.11 4.91
N ASP A 54 -14.11 22.31 5.44
CA ASP A 54 -15.17 23.29 5.68
C ASP A 54 -15.21 24.37 4.61
N ASP A 55 -14.08 24.59 3.92
CA ASP A 55 -13.92 25.63 2.93
C ASP A 55 -13.24 25.07 1.66
N GLU A 56 -14.03 24.98 0.59
CA GLU A 56 -13.58 24.56 -0.74
C GLU A 56 -12.40 25.43 -1.24
N THR A 57 -12.33 26.69 -0.83
CA THR A 57 -11.24 27.62 -1.16
C THR A 57 -9.95 27.20 -0.47
N VAL A 58 -10.02 26.86 0.82
CA VAL A 58 -8.89 26.30 1.56
C VAL A 58 -8.47 24.98 0.93
N HIS A 59 -9.43 24.16 0.47
CA HIS A 59 -9.13 22.93 -0.27
C HIS A 59 -8.33 23.14 -1.54
N ILE A 60 -8.79 24.05 -2.40
CA ILE A 60 -8.10 24.40 -3.64
C ILE A 60 -6.71 24.96 -3.34
N LEU A 61 -6.59 25.83 -2.33
CA LEU A 61 -5.33 26.46 -1.98
C LEU A 61 -4.29 25.47 -1.46
N VAL A 62 -4.70 24.60 -0.53
CA VAL A 62 -3.83 23.54 0.01
C VAL A 62 -3.32 22.63 -1.12
N ALA A 63 -4.18 22.31 -2.09
CA ALA A 63 -3.78 21.55 -3.28
C ALA A 63 -2.79 22.33 -4.18
N GLN A 64 -2.97 23.63 -4.36
CA GLN A 64 -2.05 24.48 -5.12
C GLN A 64 -0.67 24.59 -4.45
N ILE A 65 -0.64 24.82 -3.14
CA ILE A 65 0.60 24.86 -2.34
C ILE A 65 1.34 23.52 -2.44
N ARG A 66 0.63 22.40 -2.29
CA ARG A 66 1.18 21.05 -2.45
C ARG A 66 1.84 20.87 -3.82
N ASN A 67 1.16 21.29 -4.88
CA ASN A 67 1.68 21.19 -6.25
C ASN A 67 2.90 22.10 -6.48
N ALA A 68 2.91 23.30 -5.90
CA ALA A 68 4.04 24.22 -5.99
C ALA A 68 5.28 23.68 -5.25
N ALA A 69 5.11 23.16 -4.04
CA ALA A 69 6.19 22.51 -3.29
C ALA A 69 6.77 21.31 -4.06
N TYR A 70 5.89 20.54 -4.70
CA TYR A 70 6.26 19.46 -5.58
C TYR A 70 7.09 19.93 -6.79
N ASP A 71 6.66 20.96 -7.52
CA ASP A 71 7.42 21.52 -8.64
C ASP A 71 8.78 22.06 -8.17
N LEU A 72 8.85 22.67 -6.98
CA LEU A 72 10.10 23.16 -6.40
C LEU A 72 11.07 22.01 -6.09
N GLU A 73 10.57 20.90 -5.54
CA GLU A 73 11.37 19.70 -5.29
C GLU A 73 12.01 19.16 -6.58
N ASP A 74 11.27 19.16 -7.69
CA ASP A 74 11.79 18.68 -8.98
C ASP A 74 12.94 19.57 -9.49
N VAL A 75 12.81 20.90 -9.34
CA VAL A 75 13.85 21.86 -9.72
C VAL A 75 15.10 21.68 -8.86
N ILE A 76 14.93 21.52 -7.54
CA ILE A 76 16.01 21.26 -6.58
C ILE A 76 16.75 19.97 -6.94
N GLU A 77 16.02 18.92 -7.25
CA GLU A 77 16.57 17.58 -7.53
C GLU A 77 17.42 17.62 -8.81
N ILE A 78 16.97 18.32 -9.86
CA ILE A 78 17.76 18.58 -11.07
C ILE A 78 19.02 19.40 -10.77
N PHE A 79 18.91 20.41 -9.90
CA PHE A 79 20.03 21.26 -9.50
C PHE A 79 21.13 20.47 -8.76
N VAL A 80 20.75 19.67 -7.76
CA VAL A 80 21.68 18.85 -6.95
C VAL A 80 22.56 17.98 -7.84
N LEU A 81 22.00 17.31 -8.86
CA LEU A 81 22.80 16.48 -9.76
C LEU A 81 23.74 17.28 -10.66
N LYS A 82 23.28 18.44 -11.16
CA LYS A 82 24.16 19.34 -11.92
C LYS A 82 25.35 19.77 -11.07
N VAL A 83 25.15 20.01 -9.77
CA VAL A 83 26.23 20.34 -8.83
C VAL A 83 27.11 19.14 -8.51
N ALA A 84 26.55 17.97 -8.23
CA ALA A 84 27.30 16.75 -7.92
C ALA A 84 28.25 16.35 -9.06
N SER A 85 27.82 16.51 -10.32
CA SER A 85 28.67 16.27 -11.50
C SER A 85 29.90 17.19 -11.60
N LYS A 86 29.90 18.34 -10.90
CA LYS A 86 31.05 19.25 -10.80
C LYS A 86 32.11 18.79 -9.80
N ARG A 87 31.73 17.99 -8.78
CA ARG A 87 32.65 17.53 -7.71
C ARG A 87 33.64 16.47 -8.22
N GLU A 88 33.24 15.62 -9.17
CA GLU A 88 34.08 14.55 -9.74
C GLU A 88 34.87 15.00 -10.97
N GLY A 89 35.74 15.99 -10.78
CA GLY A 89 36.72 16.50 -11.77
C GLY A 89 37.85 15.53 -12.14
N GLY A 90 37.54 14.25 -12.29
CA GLY A 90 38.41 13.21 -12.82
C GLY A 90 37.54 11.98 -13.07
N ILE A 91 37.18 11.66 -14.31
CA ILE A 91 37.97 10.80 -15.19
C ILE A 91 37.56 11.13 -16.65
N LYS A 92 38.50 11.77 -17.38
CA LYS A 92 38.63 11.82 -18.85
C LYS A 92 37.35 12.00 -19.69
N ASN A 93 36.91 13.26 -19.88
CA ASN A 93 36.42 13.82 -21.18
C ASN A 93 35.94 15.29 -21.06
N VAL A 94 36.87 16.21 -20.77
CA VAL A 94 36.67 17.66 -20.64
C VAL A 94 36.79 18.40 -22.00
N LEU A 95 36.43 17.75 -23.11
CA LEU A 95 36.73 18.25 -24.47
C LEU A 95 35.87 19.45 -24.97
N LYS A 96 35.18 20.21 -24.10
CA LYS A 96 34.43 21.43 -24.50
C LYS A 96 34.52 22.60 -23.51
N ARG A 97 35.63 22.71 -22.75
CA ARG A 97 35.74 23.62 -21.59
C ARG A 97 35.80 25.13 -21.87
N PHE A 98 35.61 25.66 -23.08
CA PHE A 98 35.63 27.12 -23.32
C PHE A 98 34.49 27.70 -24.19
N GLY A 99 33.43 26.92 -24.44
CA GLY A 99 32.18 27.43 -25.06
C GLY A 99 30.93 27.35 -24.17
N CYS A 100 31.05 26.80 -22.95
CA CYS A 100 29.91 26.48 -22.08
C CYS A 100 29.65 27.48 -20.95
N VAL A 101 30.58 28.38 -20.59
CA VAL A 101 30.40 29.33 -19.47
C VAL A 101 29.14 30.20 -19.64
N LEU A 102 28.82 30.61 -20.88
CA LEU A 102 27.60 31.35 -21.20
C LEU A 102 26.33 30.49 -21.17
N LYS A 103 26.38 29.21 -21.59
CA LYS A 103 25.24 28.29 -21.44
C LYS A 103 25.01 27.87 -19.99
N GLU A 104 26.07 27.83 -19.19
CA GLU A 104 26.07 27.43 -17.78
C GLU A 104 25.50 28.52 -16.86
N GLY A 105 25.86 29.80 -17.09
CA GLY A 105 25.21 30.92 -16.41
C GLY A 105 23.73 31.05 -16.75
N VAL A 106 23.36 30.78 -18.02
CA VAL A 106 21.96 30.76 -18.48
C VAL A 106 21.16 29.63 -17.81
N ASP A 107 21.75 28.45 -17.62
CA ASP A 107 21.12 27.31 -16.94
C ASP A 107 20.91 27.53 -15.43
N LEU A 108 21.88 28.15 -14.74
CA LEU A 108 21.77 28.53 -13.32
C LEU A 108 20.75 29.66 -13.14
N HIS A 109 20.79 30.68 -14.00
CA HIS A 109 19.79 31.76 -14.02
C HIS A 109 18.39 31.21 -14.30
N LYS A 110 18.26 30.23 -15.20
CA LYS A 110 16.98 29.55 -15.47
C LYS A 110 16.45 28.82 -14.23
N ILE A 111 17.31 28.09 -13.51
CA ILE A 111 16.93 27.42 -12.25
C ILE A 111 16.54 28.44 -11.19
N GLY A 112 17.33 29.50 -11.00
CA GLY A 112 17.02 30.59 -10.07
C GLY A 112 15.67 31.26 -10.39
N SER A 113 15.41 31.54 -11.66
CA SER A 113 14.13 32.11 -12.13
C SER A 113 12.96 31.14 -11.95
N GLU A 114 13.16 29.83 -12.11
CA GLU A 114 12.13 28.82 -11.83
C GLU A 114 11.82 28.74 -10.33
N ILE A 115 12.84 28.75 -9.45
CA ILE A 115 12.66 28.81 -7.99
C ILE A 115 11.92 30.08 -7.59
N GLU A 116 12.34 31.24 -8.11
CA GLU A 116 11.71 32.53 -7.83
C GLU A 116 10.25 32.56 -8.29
N LYS A 117 9.97 32.06 -9.50
CA LYS A 117 8.60 31.96 -10.01
C LYS A 117 7.70 31.12 -9.10
N ILE A 118 8.18 29.96 -8.62
CA ILE A 118 7.41 29.10 -7.71
C ILE A 118 7.24 29.79 -6.35
N THR A 119 8.28 30.47 -5.86
CA THR A 119 8.25 31.23 -4.61
C THR A 119 7.20 32.35 -4.65
N ILE A 120 7.14 33.09 -5.76
CA ILE A 120 6.11 34.12 -6.00
C ILE A 120 4.71 33.49 -6.05
N GLN A 121 4.54 32.32 -6.67
CA GLN A 121 3.26 31.61 -6.66
C GLN A 121 2.82 31.26 -5.24
N VAL A 122 3.71 30.71 -4.41
CA VAL A 122 3.45 30.39 -3.00
C VAL A 122 3.12 31.66 -2.19
N SER A 123 3.82 32.76 -2.44
CA SER A 123 3.59 34.06 -1.77
C SER A 123 2.24 34.67 -2.14
N ASN A 124 1.84 34.56 -3.41
CA ASN A 124 0.53 35.02 -3.89
C ASN A 124 -0.62 34.24 -3.26
N PHE A 125 -0.46 32.92 -3.08
CA PHE A 125 -1.42 32.08 -2.35
C PHE A 125 -1.53 32.48 -0.88
N THR A 126 -0.41 32.84 -0.26
CA THR A 126 -0.37 33.33 1.12
C THR A 126 -1.04 34.70 1.27
N SER A 127 -0.96 35.53 0.23
CA SER A 127 -1.59 36.86 0.21
C SER A 127 -3.10 36.81 -0.11
N SER A 128 -3.54 35.87 -0.95
CA SER A 128 -4.97 35.67 -1.24
C SER A 128 -5.75 35.15 -0.04
N LEU A 129 -5.09 34.45 0.88
CA LEU A 129 -5.62 34.03 2.18
C LEU A 129 -5.99 35.19 3.11
N GLN A 130 -5.29 36.32 3.01
CA GLN A 130 -5.56 37.49 3.84
C GLN A 130 -6.77 38.31 3.35
N THR A 131 -7.27 38.03 2.15
CA THR A 131 -8.20 38.91 1.43
C THR A 131 -9.59 38.36 1.16
N HIS A 132 -9.85 37.05 1.29
CA HIS A 132 -11.13 36.47 0.86
C HIS A 132 -11.99 35.90 2.01
N ASN A 133 -13.14 36.57 2.22
CA ASN A 133 -14.36 36.07 2.86
C ASN A 133 -15.43 35.91 1.75
N ILE A 134 -16.05 34.72 1.63
CA ILE A 134 -17.42 34.39 1.09
C ILE A 134 -17.59 33.64 -0.28
N ILE A 135 -18.20 32.43 -0.19
CA ILE A 135 -19.31 31.64 -0.86
C ILE A 135 -20.00 32.21 -2.16
N GLU A 136 -20.47 31.51 -3.24
CA GLU A 136 -21.58 30.52 -3.50
C GLU A 136 -21.59 29.91 -4.96
N ILE A 137 -21.80 28.58 -5.18
CA ILE A 137 -22.99 27.71 -5.54
C ILE A 137 -23.41 27.59 -7.06
N ARG A 138 -23.56 26.35 -7.63
CA ARG A 138 -24.84 25.64 -8.04
C ARG A 138 -24.69 24.36 -8.91
N ASP A 139 -25.74 23.53 -8.81
CA ASP A 139 -25.99 22.11 -9.17
C ASP A 139 -25.94 21.62 -10.63
N SER A 140 -25.78 20.28 -10.84
CA SER A 140 -26.81 19.42 -11.49
C SER A 140 -26.52 17.90 -11.49
N ARG A 141 -27.56 17.15 -11.08
CA ARG A 141 -28.00 15.74 -11.18
C ARG A 141 -27.35 14.72 -12.15
N GLY A 142 -27.33 13.46 -11.69
CA GLY A 142 -27.47 12.25 -12.51
C GLY A 142 -26.72 11.03 -11.97
N ALA A 143 -27.40 10.08 -11.32
CA ALA A 143 -26.82 8.82 -10.86
C ALA A 143 -27.60 7.63 -11.44
N THR A 144 -26.90 6.70 -12.11
CA THR A 144 -27.06 5.24 -11.97
C THR A 144 -25.98 4.52 -12.78
N SER A 145 -25.50 3.39 -12.25
CA SER A 145 -24.57 2.38 -12.85
C SER A 145 -23.04 2.59 -12.74
N LEU A 146 -22.46 2.62 -11.54
CA LEU A 146 -20.98 2.51 -11.40
C LEU A 146 -20.48 1.64 -10.23
N TYR A 147 -21.36 0.88 -9.55
CA TYR A 147 -20.98 0.07 -8.39
C TYR A 147 -20.35 -1.30 -8.72
N GLU A 148 -20.20 -1.68 -9.99
CA GLU A 148 -19.90 -3.07 -10.35
C GLU A 148 -18.47 -3.38 -10.84
N ARG A 149 -17.50 -2.44 -10.81
CA ARG A 149 -16.21 -2.67 -11.53
C ARG A 149 -14.90 -2.44 -10.78
N ARG A 150 -14.88 -2.41 -9.45
CA ARG A 150 -13.68 -1.91 -8.73
C ARG A 150 -13.17 -2.71 -7.53
N GLN A 151 -13.30 -4.04 -7.49
CA GLN A 151 -12.73 -4.84 -6.40
C GLN A 151 -11.90 -5.99 -6.99
N GLN A 152 -10.60 -6.05 -6.69
CA GLN A 152 -9.68 -7.03 -7.27
C GLN A 152 -8.65 -7.50 -6.24
N LEU A 153 -8.67 -8.83 -6.05
CA LEU A 153 -7.67 -9.67 -5.37
C LEU A 153 -7.62 -9.51 -3.85
N ARG A 154 -8.62 -10.09 -3.17
CA ARG A 154 -8.59 -10.31 -1.72
C ARG A 154 -8.05 -11.69 -1.35
N ARG A 155 -7.19 -11.76 -0.32
CA ARG A 155 -6.54 -12.94 0.25
C ARG A 155 -6.46 -12.85 1.78
N SER A 156 -7.23 -13.68 2.46
CA SER A 156 -7.07 -13.98 3.87
C SER A 156 -6.20 -15.23 4.09
N TYR A 157 -5.38 -15.20 5.15
CA TYR A 157 -4.47 -16.29 5.51
C TYR A 157 -4.92 -16.96 6.80
N SER A 158 -4.99 -18.29 6.80
CA SER A 158 -5.48 -19.07 7.95
C SER A 158 -4.54 -19.01 9.16
N HIS A 159 -3.22 -18.84 8.99
CA HIS A 159 -2.25 -18.95 10.09
C HIS A 159 -2.14 -17.72 11.00
N ILE A 160 -2.77 -16.59 10.64
CA ILE A 160 -2.73 -15.35 11.43
C ILE A 160 -3.92 -15.33 12.39
N ILE A 161 -3.66 -15.52 13.68
CA ILE A 161 -4.67 -15.46 14.75
C ILE A 161 -4.74 -14.02 15.27
N ASP A 162 -5.95 -13.46 15.30
CA ASP A 162 -6.21 -12.14 15.87
C ASP A 162 -6.10 -12.24 17.41
N GLY A 163 -5.26 -11.40 18.04
CA GLY A 163 -4.87 -11.54 19.45
C GLY A 163 -5.93 -11.10 20.47
N ASP A 164 -6.73 -10.09 20.13
CA ASP A 164 -7.72 -9.47 21.02
C ASP A 164 -9.14 -9.68 20.47
N VAL A 165 -9.68 -10.87 20.68
CA VAL A 165 -11.03 -11.25 20.24
C VAL A 165 -12.00 -11.14 21.42
N VAL A 166 -13.16 -10.52 21.19
CA VAL A 166 -14.23 -10.34 22.17
C VAL A 166 -15.59 -10.64 21.52
N GLY A 167 -16.49 -11.28 22.25
CA GLY A 167 -17.91 -11.41 21.89
C GLY A 167 -18.24 -12.52 20.88
N LEU A 168 -17.26 -13.33 20.48
CA LEU A 168 -17.43 -14.42 19.49
C LEU A 168 -17.65 -15.80 20.13
N GLU A 169 -17.56 -15.94 21.46
CA GLU A 169 -17.56 -17.22 22.16
C GLU A 169 -18.87 -18.01 21.96
N ALA A 170 -20.00 -17.31 21.91
CA ALA A 170 -21.30 -17.93 21.63
C ALA A 170 -21.40 -18.43 20.19
N ASP A 171 -20.93 -17.62 19.23
CA ASP A 171 -20.97 -17.94 17.80
C ASP A 171 -20.02 -19.10 17.48
N VAL A 172 -18.81 -19.08 18.04
CA VAL A 172 -17.84 -20.18 17.94
C VAL A 172 -18.45 -21.47 18.47
N ARG A 173 -18.99 -21.48 19.70
CA ARG A 173 -19.63 -22.69 20.27
C ARG A 173 -20.75 -23.21 19.38
N LYS A 174 -21.64 -22.32 18.93
CA LYS A 174 -22.74 -22.68 18.04
C LYS A 174 -22.23 -23.31 16.74
N LEU A 175 -21.24 -22.71 16.08
CA LEU A 175 -20.76 -23.19 14.79
C LEU A 175 -19.88 -24.46 14.91
N VAL A 176 -19.08 -24.59 15.96
CA VAL A 176 -18.34 -25.83 16.26
C VAL A 176 -19.30 -27.01 16.40
N MET A 177 -20.39 -26.85 17.15
CA MET A 177 -21.43 -27.89 17.28
C MET A 177 -22.00 -28.32 15.93
N HIS A 178 -22.06 -27.43 14.95
CA HIS A 178 -22.56 -27.78 13.61
C HIS A 178 -21.49 -28.42 12.73
N LEU A 179 -20.24 -27.95 12.82
CA LEU A 179 -19.13 -28.49 12.05
C LEU A 179 -18.77 -29.93 12.46
N VAL A 180 -18.85 -30.25 13.75
CA VAL A 180 -18.44 -31.56 14.31
C VAL A 180 -19.62 -32.56 14.38
N LYS A 181 -20.84 -32.15 14.03
CA LYS A 181 -22.02 -33.04 14.02
C LYS A 181 -21.86 -34.17 12.99
N LYS A 182 -22.03 -35.41 13.48
CA LYS A 182 -21.96 -36.64 12.67
C LYS A 182 -23.11 -36.79 11.66
N GLU A 183 -24.21 -36.08 11.83
CA GLU A 183 -25.33 -36.14 10.87
C GLU A 183 -25.01 -35.31 9.61
N PRO A 184 -24.94 -35.92 8.41
CA PRO A 184 -24.47 -35.29 7.18
C PRO A 184 -25.52 -34.38 6.51
N ARG A 185 -26.45 -33.78 7.28
CA ARG A 185 -27.56 -33.00 6.71
C ARG A 185 -27.12 -31.64 6.14
N HIS A 186 -26.04 -31.05 6.64
CA HIS A 186 -25.61 -29.69 6.29
C HIS A 186 -24.10 -29.71 5.94
N GLN A 187 -23.76 -29.79 4.65
CA GLN A 187 -22.36 -29.75 4.23
C GLN A 187 -21.77 -28.33 4.20
N VAL A 188 -22.61 -27.31 3.94
CA VAL A 188 -22.17 -25.91 3.81
C VAL A 188 -22.63 -25.09 5.01
N VAL A 189 -21.69 -24.37 5.59
CA VAL A 189 -21.90 -23.34 6.61
C VAL A 189 -21.53 -21.99 6.02
N SER A 190 -22.52 -21.14 5.77
CA SER A 190 -22.36 -19.81 5.17
C SER A 190 -22.40 -18.73 6.26
N ILE A 191 -21.28 -18.03 6.46
CA ILE A 191 -21.14 -16.87 7.34
C ILE A 191 -21.25 -15.60 6.50
N TRP A 192 -22.22 -14.73 6.78
CA TRP A 192 -22.42 -13.51 6.00
C TRP A 192 -22.58 -12.25 6.86
N GLY A 193 -22.39 -11.08 6.24
CA GLY A 193 -22.54 -9.78 6.91
C GLY A 193 -21.61 -8.70 6.36
N MET A 194 -21.78 -7.46 6.83
CA MET A 194 -21.03 -6.29 6.37
C MET A 194 -19.51 -6.44 6.55
N GLY A 195 -18.72 -5.66 5.78
CA GLY A 195 -17.28 -5.55 5.98
C GLY A 195 -16.92 -5.05 7.38
N GLY A 196 -15.84 -5.55 7.98
CA GLY A 196 -15.40 -5.15 9.33
C GLY A 196 -16.15 -5.79 10.49
N LEU A 197 -17.19 -6.62 10.24
CA LEU A 197 -17.98 -7.34 11.25
C LEU A 197 -17.24 -8.53 11.90
N GLY A 198 -16.03 -8.87 11.44
CA GLY A 198 -15.24 -9.97 12.00
C GLY A 198 -15.54 -11.37 11.44
N LYS A 199 -16.16 -11.49 10.26
CA LYS A 199 -16.43 -12.80 9.61
C LYS A 199 -15.18 -13.67 9.46
N THR A 200 -14.14 -13.13 8.83
CA THR A 200 -12.86 -13.82 8.65
C THR A 200 -12.22 -14.18 9.99
N THR A 201 -12.35 -13.32 11.00
CA THR A 201 -11.87 -13.59 12.38
C THR A 201 -12.63 -14.75 13.03
N LEU A 202 -13.96 -14.78 12.93
CA LEU A 202 -14.79 -15.90 13.40
C LEU A 202 -14.40 -17.20 12.70
N THR A 203 -14.24 -17.17 11.37
CA THR A 203 -13.82 -18.32 10.57
C THR A 203 -12.43 -18.83 10.98
N LYS A 204 -11.49 -17.93 11.28
CA LYS A 204 -10.16 -18.30 11.81
C LYS A 204 -10.25 -18.95 13.19
N GLN A 205 -11.08 -18.42 14.10
CA GLN A 205 -11.32 -19.02 15.41
C GLN A 205 -11.86 -20.46 15.28
N LEU A 206 -12.79 -20.68 14.36
CA LEU A 206 -13.30 -22.02 14.05
C LEU A 206 -12.23 -22.94 13.45
N TYR A 207 -11.45 -22.43 12.50
CA TYR A 207 -10.40 -23.18 11.82
C TYR A 207 -9.31 -23.69 12.77
N HIS A 208 -9.02 -22.96 13.85
CA HIS A 208 -8.04 -23.35 14.88
C HIS A 208 -8.66 -23.98 16.13
N HIS A 209 -9.99 -24.10 16.20
CA HIS A 209 -10.65 -24.65 17.38
C HIS A 209 -10.25 -26.11 17.61
N ASN A 210 -9.90 -26.48 18.85
CA ASN A 210 -9.36 -27.79 19.20
C ASN A 210 -10.29 -28.95 18.79
N GLU A 211 -11.59 -28.80 18.99
CA GLU A 211 -12.56 -29.85 18.60
C GLU A 211 -12.68 -30.00 17.09
N VAL A 212 -12.64 -28.89 16.35
CA VAL A 212 -12.68 -28.89 14.88
C VAL A 212 -11.39 -29.55 14.35
N ARG A 213 -10.24 -29.15 14.88
CA ARG A 213 -8.91 -29.70 14.55
C ARG A 213 -8.78 -31.20 14.79
N ARG A 214 -9.46 -31.74 15.81
CA ARG A 214 -9.49 -33.19 16.09
C ARG A 214 -10.49 -33.96 15.23
N HIS A 215 -11.47 -33.27 14.65
CA HIS A 215 -12.54 -33.90 13.89
C HIS A 215 -12.16 -34.14 12.42
N PHE A 216 -11.50 -33.18 11.77
CA PHE A 216 -11.14 -33.27 10.35
C PHE A 216 -9.70 -33.76 10.14
N ASP A 217 -9.48 -34.51 9.07
CA ASP A 217 -8.17 -35.06 8.70
C ASP A 217 -7.37 -34.07 7.85
N SER A 218 -8.06 -33.23 7.07
CA SER A 218 -7.45 -32.23 6.20
C SER A 218 -8.13 -30.87 6.30
N PHE A 219 -7.33 -29.81 6.15
CA PHE A 219 -7.76 -28.43 6.32
C PHE A 219 -7.26 -27.57 5.18
N VAL A 220 -8.18 -26.91 4.49
CA VAL A 220 -7.84 -26.03 3.38
C VAL A 220 -8.52 -24.69 3.56
N TRP A 221 -7.79 -23.63 3.26
CA TRP A 221 -8.30 -22.27 3.28
C TRP A 221 -7.93 -21.60 1.98
N VAL A 222 -8.93 -21.13 1.23
CA VAL A 222 -8.75 -20.34 0.03
C VAL A 222 -9.63 -19.10 0.14
N CYS A 223 -9.10 -17.97 -0.28
CA CYS A 223 -9.82 -16.71 -0.30
C CYS A 223 -10.13 -16.35 -1.75
N ILE A 224 -11.38 -15.99 -2.02
CA ILE A 224 -11.85 -15.69 -3.36
C ILE A 224 -11.78 -14.19 -3.59
N SER A 225 -11.15 -13.84 -4.70
CA SER A 225 -11.27 -12.49 -5.23
C SER A 225 -12.28 -12.44 -6.37
N GLN A 226 -12.86 -11.26 -6.61
CA GLN A 226 -13.84 -11.03 -7.68
C GLN A 226 -13.28 -11.28 -9.11
N GLN A 227 -11.97 -11.46 -9.28
CA GLN A 227 -11.33 -11.80 -10.56
C GLN A 227 -10.53 -13.11 -10.52
N CYS A 228 -10.74 -13.94 -9.50
CA CYS A 228 -10.11 -15.24 -9.47
C CYS A 228 -10.71 -16.08 -10.59
N GLN A 229 -9.87 -16.63 -11.48
CA GLN A 229 -10.36 -17.68 -12.36
C GLN A 229 -10.75 -18.88 -11.48
N VAL A 230 -11.87 -19.51 -11.79
CA VAL A 230 -12.36 -20.70 -11.08
C VAL A 230 -11.27 -21.78 -11.05
N ARG A 231 -10.50 -21.87 -12.14
CA ARG A 231 -9.33 -22.73 -12.27
C ARG A 231 -8.26 -22.46 -11.21
N ASP A 232 -7.89 -21.20 -10.96
CA ASP A 232 -6.86 -20.85 -9.96
C ASP A 232 -7.26 -21.32 -8.55
N VAL A 233 -8.55 -21.16 -8.21
CA VAL A 233 -9.10 -21.62 -6.93
C VAL A 233 -9.02 -23.14 -6.84
N TRP A 234 -9.40 -23.86 -7.90
CA TRP A 234 -9.32 -25.31 -7.94
C TRP A 234 -7.88 -25.82 -7.85
N GLU A 235 -6.95 -25.24 -8.59
CA GLU A 235 -5.53 -25.58 -8.49
C GLU A 235 -5.02 -25.36 -7.06
N GLU A 236 -5.34 -24.21 -6.45
CA GLU A 236 -4.94 -23.91 -5.08
C GLU A 236 -5.54 -24.88 -4.05
N LEU A 237 -6.83 -25.22 -4.20
CA LEU A 237 -7.51 -26.22 -3.38
C LEU A 237 -6.84 -27.58 -3.50
N LEU A 238 -6.61 -28.07 -4.72
CA LEU A 238 -6.03 -29.38 -4.96
C LEU A 238 -4.59 -29.47 -4.44
N ILE A 239 -3.79 -28.44 -4.69
CA ILE A 239 -2.40 -28.34 -4.19
C ILE A 239 -2.38 -28.41 -2.66
N LYS A 240 -3.30 -27.70 -1.99
CA LYS A 240 -3.39 -27.68 -0.52
C LYS A 240 -3.91 -28.99 0.05
N LEU A 241 -4.93 -29.59 -0.55
CA LEU A 241 -5.49 -30.88 -0.12
C LEU A 241 -4.45 -32.01 -0.22
N LEU A 242 -3.65 -32.03 -1.28
CA LEU A 242 -2.61 -33.05 -1.51
C LEU A 242 -1.30 -32.76 -0.79
N SER A 243 -1.12 -31.55 -0.21
CA SER A 243 0.20 -31.05 0.20
C SER A 243 1.24 -31.22 -0.91
N ALA A 244 0.87 -30.82 -2.13
CA ALA A 244 1.57 -31.20 -3.36
C ALA A 244 3.01 -30.68 -3.42
N THR A 245 3.92 -31.59 -3.81
CA THR A 245 5.32 -31.31 -4.13
C THR A 245 5.45 -30.41 -5.37
N THR A 246 6.64 -29.85 -5.60
CA THR A 246 6.89 -28.99 -6.77
C THR A 246 6.59 -29.68 -8.09
N GLU A 247 6.94 -30.97 -8.21
CA GLU A 247 6.66 -31.78 -9.41
C GLU A 247 5.16 -31.96 -9.64
N GLN A 248 4.41 -32.28 -8.59
CA GLN A 248 2.95 -32.42 -8.66
C GLN A 248 2.24 -31.10 -8.98
N ARG A 249 2.79 -29.95 -8.56
CA ARG A 249 2.25 -28.64 -8.94
C ARG A 249 2.35 -28.40 -10.44
N GLU A 250 3.46 -28.80 -11.06
CA GLU A 250 3.63 -28.71 -12.52
C GLU A 250 2.71 -29.67 -13.27
N GLU A 251 2.42 -30.84 -12.70
CA GLU A 251 1.41 -31.77 -13.24
C GLU A 251 0.01 -31.18 -13.15
N ILE A 252 -0.38 -30.64 -12.00
CA ILE A 252 -1.70 -30.00 -11.78
C ILE A 252 -1.90 -28.84 -12.76
N ALA A 253 -0.88 -28.00 -12.98
CA ALA A 253 -0.96 -26.90 -13.93
C ALA A 253 -1.23 -27.35 -15.38
N LYS A 254 -0.93 -28.61 -15.72
CA LYS A 254 -1.17 -29.21 -17.05
C LYS A 254 -2.50 -29.96 -17.14
N MET A 255 -3.18 -30.22 -16.02
CA MET A 255 -4.45 -30.95 -15.99
C MET A 255 -5.57 -30.11 -16.61
N LYS A 256 -6.60 -30.80 -17.10
CA LYS A 256 -7.84 -30.13 -17.54
C LYS A 256 -8.69 -29.75 -16.34
N ASP A 257 -9.51 -28.71 -16.50
CA ASP A 257 -10.37 -28.17 -15.46
C ASP A 257 -11.29 -29.23 -14.83
N ASP A 258 -11.86 -30.12 -15.65
CA ASP A 258 -12.73 -31.22 -15.20
C ASP A 258 -11.97 -32.29 -14.40
N GLU A 259 -10.71 -32.56 -14.75
CA GLU A 259 -9.84 -33.49 -14.01
C GLU A 259 -9.50 -32.94 -12.62
N ILE A 260 -9.17 -31.64 -12.52
CA ILE A 260 -8.87 -30.97 -11.26
C ILE A 260 -10.11 -31.00 -10.35
N ALA A 261 -11.26 -30.57 -10.86
CA ALA A 261 -12.51 -30.57 -10.10
C ALA A 261 -12.90 -31.98 -9.61
N LYS A 262 -12.80 -33.00 -10.49
CA LYS A 262 -13.08 -34.39 -10.13
C LYS A 262 -12.13 -34.92 -9.05
N ARG A 263 -10.87 -34.51 -9.06
CA ARG A 263 -9.89 -34.97 -8.05
C ARG A 263 -10.15 -34.33 -6.68
N ILE A 264 -10.47 -33.05 -6.64
CA ILE A 264 -10.91 -32.36 -5.42
C ILE A 264 -12.17 -33.01 -4.84
N TYR A 265 -13.11 -33.38 -5.72
CA TYR A 265 -14.34 -34.07 -5.34
C TYR A 265 -14.07 -35.41 -4.67
N LEU A 266 -13.24 -36.27 -5.28
CA LEU A 266 -12.91 -37.60 -4.75
C LEU A 266 -12.15 -37.54 -3.42
N LEU A 267 -11.19 -36.62 -3.27
CA LEU A 267 -10.42 -36.47 -2.02
C LEU A 267 -11.32 -36.14 -0.81
N GLN A 268 -12.36 -35.33 -1.02
CA GLN A 268 -13.32 -34.98 0.02
C GLN A 268 -14.33 -36.10 0.35
N GLN A 269 -14.40 -37.14 -0.49
CA GLN A 269 -15.16 -38.36 -0.20
C GLN A 269 -14.34 -39.37 0.59
N GLU A 270 -13.05 -39.48 0.27
CA GLU A 270 -12.12 -40.42 0.89
C GLU A 270 -11.63 -39.97 2.27
N SER A 271 -11.66 -38.66 2.55
CA SER A 271 -11.16 -38.08 3.80
C SER A 271 -12.07 -36.98 4.35
N ARG A 272 -11.95 -36.67 5.64
CA ARG A 272 -12.75 -35.63 6.29
C ARG A 272 -12.06 -34.30 6.15
N CYS A 273 -12.51 -33.50 5.18
CA CYS A 273 -11.91 -32.20 4.87
C CYS A 273 -12.76 -31.07 5.45
N LEU A 274 -12.12 -30.08 6.06
CA LEU A 274 -12.70 -28.75 6.25
C LEU A 274 -12.15 -27.81 5.19
N VAL A 275 -13.00 -27.38 4.26
CA VAL A 275 -12.65 -26.41 3.22
C VAL A 275 -13.23 -25.05 3.55
N VAL A 276 -12.37 -24.07 3.78
CA VAL A 276 -12.75 -22.67 3.96
C VAL A 276 -12.65 -21.93 2.64
N ILE A 277 -13.73 -21.29 2.25
CA ILE A 277 -13.80 -20.41 1.08
C ILE A 277 -14.20 -19.01 1.57
N ASP A 278 -13.22 -18.12 1.70
CA ASP A 278 -13.39 -16.80 2.29
C ASP A 278 -13.73 -15.73 1.23
N ASP A 279 -14.66 -14.83 1.57
CA ASP A 279 -15.11 -13.64 0.81
C ASP A 279 -15.64 -13.93 -0.61
N ILE A 280 -16.62 -14.84 -0.76
CA ILE A 280 -17.31 -15.04 -2.05
C ILE A 280 -18.19 -13.84 -2.40
N TRP A 281 -18.17 -13.42 -3.66
CA TRP A 281 -18.80 -12.18 -4.11
C TRP A 281 -20.07 -12.34 -4.91
N SER A 282 -20.22 -13.45 -5.64
CA SER A 282 -21.32 -13.63 -6.59
C SER A 282 -21.82 -15.06 -6.60
N ILE A 283 -23.08 -15.23 -7.00
CA ILE A 283 -23.72 -16.54 -7.12
C ILE A 283 -23.05 -17.33 -8.24
N GLU A 284 -22.72 -16.69 -9.36
CA GLU A 284 -22.08 -17.31 -10.52
C GLU A 284 -20.70 -17.92 -10.16
N THR A 285 -19.95 -17.24 -9.29
CA THR A 285 -18.65 -17.72 -8.81
C THR A 285 -18.82 -19.01 -8.00
N TRP A 286 -19.80 -19.03 -7.10
CA TRP A 286 -20.13 -20.23 -6.33
C TRP A 286 -20.64 -21.36 -7.22
N GLU A 287 -21.54 -21.06 -8.17
CA GLU A 287 -22.08 -22.02 -9.13
C GLU A 287 -21.01 -22.67 -9.99
N SER A 288 -19.95 -21.93 -10.33
CA SER A 288 -18.82 -22.47 -11.08
C SER A 288 -17.95 -23.36 -10.21
N LEU A 289 -17.73 -22.98 -8.95
CA LEU A 289 -16.87 -23.72 -8.01
C LEU A 289 -17.50 -24.99 -7.47
N LYS A 290 -18.82 -25.02 -7.29
CA LYS A 290 -19.54 -26.09 -6.60
C LYS A 290 -19.34 -27.47 -7.24
N ALA A 291 -18.98 -27.52 -8.53
CA ALA A 291 -18.72 -28.77 -9.27
C ALA A 291 -17.58 -29.62 -8.66
N ALA A 292 -16.64 -28.99 -7.93
CA ALA A 292 -15.56 -29.69 -7.25
C ALA A 292 -15.96 -30.28 -5.88
N PHE A 293 -17.20 -30.08 -5.42
CA PHE A 293 -17.61 -30.43 -4.06
C PHE A 293 -18.71 -31.50 -4.02
N PRO A 294 -18.64 -32.47 -3.08
CA PRO A 294 -19.60 -33.58 -2.98
C PRO A 294 -20.94 -33.22 -2.31
N LEU A 295 -21.56 -32.10 -2.69
CA LEU A 295 -22.73 -31.49 -2.04
C LEU A 295 -23.96 -32.42 -1.90
N ASN A 296 -24.14 -33.36 -2.83
CA ASN A 296 -25.29 -34.28 -2.87
C ASN A 296 -24.99 -35.68 -2.32
N GLN A 297 -23.80 -35.89 -1.73
CA GLN A 297 -23.39 -37.18 -1.19
C GLN A 297 -23.31 -37.17 0.34
N ARG A 298 -23.35 -38.36 0.96
CA ARG A 298 -23.10 -38.48 2.40
C ARG A 298 -21.60 -38.46 2.65
N THR A 299 -21.07 -37.30 3.00
CA THR A 299 -19.67 -37.12 3.40
C THR A 299 -19.58 -36.44 4.76
N GLU A 300 -18.47 -36.70 5.45
CA GLU A 300 -18.11 -36.01 6.69
C GLU A 300 -17.35 -34.71 6.43
N SER A 301 -16.97 -34.43 5.18
CA SER A 301 -16.38 -33.15 4.78
C SER A 301 -17.37 -31.99 4.95
N ARG A 302 -16.84 -30.80 5.25
CA ARG A 302 -17.61 -29.57 5.46
C ARG A 302 -16.98 -28.40 4.72
N ILE A 303 -17.83 -27.50 4.24
CA ILE A 303 -17.42 -26.25 3.59
C ILE A 303 -17.84 -25.09 4.49
N LEU A 304 -16.89 -24.24 4.85
CA LEU A 304 -17.12 -23.01 5.58
C LEU A 304 -16.93 -21.83 4.62
N LEU A 305 -18.02 -21.15 4.30
CA LEU A 305 -18.05 -20.08 3.31
C LEU A 305 -18.24 -18.75 4.02
N THR A 306 -17.50 -17.71 3.63
CA THR A 306 -17.83 -16.34 4.05
C THR A 306 -18.18 -15.45 2.86
N THR A 307 -19.09 -14.49 3.08
CA THR A 307 -19.48 -13.53 2.05
C THR A 307 -20.04 -12.24 2.65
N ARG A 308 -20.04 -11.15 1.89
CA ARG A 308 -20.76 -9.91 2.24
C ARG A 308 -22.19 -9.89 1.69
N VAL A 309 -22.48 -10.77 0.72
CA VAL A 309 -23.72 -10.78 -0.06
C VAL A 309 -24.64 -11.86 0.51
N LYS A 310 -25.79 -11.44 1.04
CA LYS A 310 -26.75 -12.35 1.69
C LYS A 310 -27.26 -13.40 0.72
N GLU A 311 -27.49 -13.00 -0.52
CA GLU A 311 -28.00 -13.83 -1.61
C GLU A 311 -27.04 -14.97 -1.93
N VAL A 312 -25.74 -14.71 -1.96
CA VAL A 312 -24.70 -15.74 -2.13
C VAL A 312 -24.73 -16.74 -0.97
N ALA A 313 -24.83 -16.25 0.26
CA ALA A 313 -24.86 -17.09 1.45
C ALA A 313 -26.07 -18.04 1.47
N LEU A 314 -27.25 -17.51 1.11
CA LEU A 314 -28.50 -18.26 0.95
C LEU A 314 -28.40 -19.29 -0.17
N HIS A 315 -27.85 -18.90 -1.31
CA HIS A 315 -27.69 -19.78 -2.46
C HIS A 315 -26.72 -20.94 -2.16
N ALA A 316 -25.62 -20.66 -1.46
CA ALA A 316 -24.60 -21.66 -1.17
C ALA A 316 -25.00 -22.63 -0.04
N ALA A 317 -25.80 -22.17 0.92
CA ALA A 317 -26.32 -23.02 1.97
C ALA A 317 -27.27 -24.11 1.42
N ASP A 318 -27.97 -23.87 0.30
CA ASP A 318 -29.08 -24.73 -0.16
C ASP A 318 -30.20 -24.88 0.92
N ARG A 319 -31.26 -25.65 0.66
CA ARG A 319 -32.41 -25.84 1.58
C ARG A 319 -32.01 -26.43 2.94
N ASN A 320 -30.85 -27.07 3.05
CA ASN A 320 -30.34 -27.75 4.25
C ASN A 320 -28.95 -27.25 4.67
N GLY A 321 -28.58 -25.99 4.41
CA GLY A 321 -27.31 -25.43 4.91
C GLY A 321 -27.50 -24.54 6.12
N ILE A 322 -26.39 -24.19 6.77
CA ILE A 322 -26.41 -23.31 7.93
C ILE A 322 -26.06 -21.91 7.50
N LEU A 323 -27.00 -20.99 7.69
CA LEU A 323 -26.77 -19.57 7.51
C LEU A 323 -26.47 -18.92 8.87
N HIS A 324 -25.32 -18.27 8.97
CA HIS A 324 -24.92 -17.55 10.17
C HIS A 324 -24.56 -16.10 9.85
N GLN A 325 -25.12 -15.18 10.61
CA GLN A 325 -24.74 -13.77 10.58
C GLN A 325 -24.15 -13.44 11.95
N PRO A 326 -22.85 -13.11 12.05
CA PRO A 326 -22.28 -12.63 13.29
C PRO A 326 -23.02 -11.38 13.74
N ARG A 327 -23.30 -11.25 15.04
CA ARG A 327 -23.89 -10.02 15.56
C ARG A 327 -22.82 -8.94 15.72
N PRO A 328 -23.19 -7.66 15.64
CA PRO A 328 -22.34 -6.58 16.14
C PRO A 328 -22.01 -6.77 17.64
N LEU A 329 -20.88 -6.23 18.06
CA LEU A 329 -20.51 -6.14 19.47
C LEU A 329 -21.56 -5.31 20.21
N ASN A 330 -21.93 -5.75 21.42
CA ASN A 330 -22.74 -4.92 22.30
C ASN A 330 -21.88 -3.80 22.91
N GLU A 331 -22.49 -2.88 23.66
CA GLU A 331 -21.77 -1.74 24.24
C GLU A 331 -20.64 -2.14 25.18
N ASP A 332 -20.85 -3.17 26.00
CA ASP A 332 -19.86 -3.60 26.98
C ASP A 332 -18.71 -4.36 26.33
N GLU A 333 -18.99 -5.19 25.31
CA GLU A 333 -17.97 -5.85 24.49
C GLU A 333 -17.16 -4.85 23.66
N SER A 334 -17.82 -3.82 23.11
CA SER A 334 -17.16 -2.74 22.38
C SER A 334 -16.24 -1.96 23.30
N TRP A 335 -16.69 -1.69 24.53
CA TRP A 335 -15.87 -1.06 25.56
C TRP A 335 -14.70 -1.96 25.97
N GLU A 336 -14.93 -3.25 26.23
CA GLU A 336 -13.88 -4.21 26.60
C GLU A 336 -12.78 -4.26 25.53
N LEU A 337 -13.17 -4.33 24.25
CA LEU A 337 -12.22 -4.33 23.14
C LEU A 337 -11.44 -3.01 23.04
N LEU A 338 -12.09 -1.87 23.25
CA LEU A 338 -11.43 -0.56 23.26
C LEU A 338 -10.45 -0.45 24.43
N GLU A 339 -10.87 -0.86 25.62
CA GLU A 339 -10.06 -0.82 26.85
C GLU A 339 -8.78 -1.66 26.71
N LYS A 340 -8.90 -2.88 26.15
CA LYS A 340 -7.77 -3.78 25.87
C LYS A 340 -6.70 -3.16 24.98
N ILE A 341 -7.06 -2.23 24.10
CA ILE A 341 -6.14 -1.64 23.11
C ILE A 341 -5.68 -0.24 23.55
N ALA A 342 -6.59 0.62 24.00
CA ALA A 342 -6.30 2.03 24.26
C ALA A 342 -5.73 2.30 25.66
N ILE A 343 -6.10 1.47 26.64
CA ILE A 343 -5.86 1.75 28.08
C ILE A 343 -4.95 0.68 28.72
N PHE A 344 -5.06 -0.56 28.28
CA PHE A 344 -4.31 -1.69 28.85
C PHE A 344 -2.79 -1.44 28.82
N GLY A 345 -2.15 -1.49 29.98
CA GLY A 345 -0.70 -1.30 30.14
C GLY A 345 -0.24 0.12 30.48
N ARG A 346 -1.15 1.08 30.69
CA ARG A 346 -0.79 2.41 31.23
C ARG A 346 -0.55 2.35 32.75
N GLU A 347 0.51 3.01 33.22
CA GLU A 347 0.78 3.15 34.65
C GLU A 347 -0.21 4.12 35.32
N GLU A 348 -0.61 3.79 36.56
CA GLU A 348 -1.42 4.56 37.52
C GLU A 348 -2.43 5.58 36.94
N ILE A 349 -3.43 5.10 36.19
CA ILE A 349 -4.64 5.90 35.95
C ILE A 349 -5.51 5.84 37.21
N THR A 350 -5.82 6.99 37.80
CA THR A 350 -6.74 7.05 38.95
C THR A 350 -8.14 6.57 38.53
N SER A 351 -8.88 5.98 39.48
CA SER A 351 -10.25 5.48 39.21
C SER A 351 -11.17 6.58 38.66
N GLU A 352 -10.95 7.84 39.04
CA GLU A 352 -11.73 8.99 38.56
C GLU A 352 -11.44 9.31 37.10
N VAL A 353 -10.17 9.34 36.69
CA VAL A 353 -9.77 9.58 35.30
C VAL A 353 -10.26 8.45 34.40
N PHE A 354 -10.12 7.21 34.85
CA PHE A 354 -10.65 6.05 34.13
C PHE A 354 -12.17 6.15 33.93
N GLY A 355 -12.91 6.55 34.95
CA GLY A 355 -14.36 6.76 34.86
C GLY A 355 -14.75 7.79 33.79
N LYS A 356 -14.05 8.93 33.75
CA LYS A 356 -14.30 9.97 32.73
C LYS A 356 -13.91 9.53 31.32
N MET A 357 -12.77 8.87 31.17
CA MET A 357 -12.35 8.29 29.88
C MET A 357 -13.36 7.25 29.40
N LYS A 358 -13.91 6.43 30.31
CA LYS A 358 -14.97 5.47 29.99
C LYS A 358 -16.24 6.13 29.51
N GLU A 359 -16.66 7.23 30.12
CA GLU A 359 -17.82 7.99 29.67
C GLU A 359 -17.62 8.57 28.26
N ILE A 360 -16.48 9.22 28.01
CA ILE A 360 -16.15 9.81 26.70
C ILE A 360 -16.01 8.71 25.64
N GLY A 361 -15.32 7.61 25.96
CA GLY A 361 -15.15 6.46 25.09
C GLY A 361 -16.49 5.82 24.71
N LYS A 362 -17.40 5.61 25.67
CA LYS A 362 -18.75 5.09 25.37
C LYS A 362 -19.54 6.02 24.44
N LYS A 363 -19.44 7.35 24.59
CA LYS A 363 -20.07 8.30 23.66
C LYS A 363 -19.55 8.16 22.23
N MET A 364 -18.25 7.93 22.05
CA MET A 364 -17.68 7.70 20.71
C MET A 364 -18.09 6.34 20.14
N LEU A 365 -18.11 5.28 20.97
CA LEU A 365 -18.47 3.92 20.55
C LEU A 365 -19.90 3.79 20.04
N GLN A 366 -20.83 4.63 20.51
CA GLN A 366 -22.20 4.71 19.98
C GLN A 366 -22.22 4.97 18.46
N HIS A 367 -21.17 5.59 17.92
CA HIS A 367 -21.03 5.87 16.50
C HIS A 367 -20.27 4.80 15.71
N CYS A 368 -19.79 3.74 16.37
CA CYS A 368 -19.11 2.60 15.73
C CYS A 368 -20.08 1.48 15.32
N ALA A 369 -21.36 1.56 15.70
CA ALA A 369 -22.40 0.56 15.41
C ALA A 369 -22.01 -0.89 15.81
N GLY A 370 -21.15 -1.04 16.82
CA GLY A 370 -20.66 -2.35 17.28
C GLY A 370 -19.77 -3.09 16.27
N LEU A 371 -19.22 -2.42 15.25
CA LEU A 371 -18.33 -3.04 14.26
C LEU A 371 -16.90 -3.17 14.85
N PRO A 372 -16.35 -4.40 15.01
CA PRO A 372 -15.02 -4.60 15.59
C PRO A 372 -13.92 -3.75 14.95
N LEU A 373 -13.90 -3.64 13.60
CA LEU A 373 -12.90 -2.82 12.92
C LEU A 373 -12.95 -1.34 13.34
N ALA A 374 -14.15 -0.78 13.47
CA ALA A 374 -14.32 0.61 13.87
C ALA A 374 -13.87 0.84 15.32
N VAL A 375 -14.16 -0.13 16.19
CA VAL A 375 -13.74 -0.11 17.60
C VAL A 375 -12.22 -0.17 17.73
N ILE A 376 -11.54 -1.09 17.05
CA ILE A 376 -10.06 -1.21 17.17
C ILE A 376 -9.35 0.01 16.57
N VAL A 377 -9.88 0.60 15.49
CA VAL A 377 -9.29 1.81 14.88
C VAL A 377 -9.49 3.02 15.80
N LEU A 378 -10.67 3.18 16.40
CA LEU A 378 -10.90 4.19 17.44
C LEU A 378 -9.95 3.99 18.62
N ALA A 379 -9.80 2.75 19.09
CA ALA A 379 -8.94 2.44 20.21
C ALA A 379 -7.46 2.74 19.91
N GLY A 380 -6.98 2.39 18.72
CA GLY A 380 -5.62 2.73 18.26
C GLY A 380 -5.38 4.23 18.15
N LEU A 381 -6.39 5.02 17.76
CA LEU A 381 -6.33 6.48 17.78
C LEU A 381 -6.19 7.02 19.22
N LEU A 382 -6.98 6.49 20.15
CA LEU A 382 -7.01 6.90 21.55
C LEU A 382 -5.81 6.39 22.36
N ALA A 383 -5.17 5.30 21.93
CA ALA A 383 -4.01 4.71 22.59
C ALA A 383 -2.85 5.69 22.77
N ARG A 384 -2.77 6.74 21.95
CA ARG A 384 -1.75 7.81 22.01
C ARG A 384 -2.26 9.09 22.69
N LYS A 385 -3.45 9.07 23.28
CA LYS A 385 -4.07 10.21 23.97
C LYS A 385 -4.03 9.98 25.46
N ASP A 386 -3.28 10.81 26.18
CA ASP A 386 -2.95 10.61 27.58
C ASP A 386 -3.87 11.35 28.53
N THR A 387 -4.51 12.42 28.05
CA THR A 387 -5.37 13.25 28.89
C THR A 387 -6.83 13.19 28.49
N ILE A 388 -7.70 13.58 29.42
CA ILE A 388 -9.15 13.66 29.21
C ILE A 388 -9.47 14.72 28.14
N GLU A 389 -8.74 15.83 28.13
CA GLU A 389 -8.91 16.93 27.18
C GLU A 389 -8.61 16.47 25.75
N GLU A 390 -7.62 15.60 25.57
CA GLU A 390 -7.32 15.01 24.27
C GLU A 390 -8.44 14.06 23.81
N TRP A 391 -9.00 13.25 24.71
CA TRP A 391 -10.15 12.39 24.40
C TRP A 391 -11.39 13.22 24.05
N ASP A 392 -11.66 14.31 24.77
CA ASP A 392 -12.75 15.24 24.48
C ASP A 392 -12.56 15.94 23.12
N THR A 393 -11.32 16.31 22.79
CA THR A 393 -10.96 16.84 21.48
C THR A 393 -11.31 15.85 20.37
N VAL A 394 -10.99 14.56 20.55
CA VAL A 394 -11.37 13.51 19.59
C VAL A 394 -12.88 13.38 19.50
N LEU A 395 -13.62 13.39 20.63
CA LEU A 395 -15.08 13.34 20.64
C LEU A 395 -15.71 14.51 19.85
N ASN A 396 -15.20 15.73 20.05
CA ASN A 396 -15.64 16.91 19.31
C ASN A 396 -15.41 16.76 17.81
N ASN A 397 -14.27 16.20 17.42
CA ASN A 397 -13.98 15.86 16.02
C ASN A 397 -14.98 14.80 15.49
N VAL A 398 -15.29 13.74 16.26
CA VAL A 398 -16.32 12.76 15.86
C VAL A 398 -17.63 13.45 15.52
N TYR A 399 -18.11 14.33 16.39
CA TYR A 399 -19.35 15.07 16.15
C TYR A 399 -19.28 15.96 14.92
N ALA A 400 -18.15 16.62 14.66
CA ALA A 400 -17.96 17.41 13.46
C ALA A 400 -18.09 16.55 12.18
N TYR A 401 -17.47 15.36 12.16
CA TYR A 401 -17.57 14.44 11.00
C TYR A 401 -19.00 13.94 10.79
N ILE A 402 -19.68 13.54 11.86
CA ILE A 402 -21.03 12.97 11.77
C ILE A 402 -22.05 14.02 11.34
N ARG A 403 -21.97 15.25 11.87
CA ARG A 403 -22.87 16.34 11.45
C ARG A 403 -22.74 16.63 9.96
N ARG A 404 -21.54 16.51 9.39
CA ARG A 404 -21.26 16.75 7.97
C ARG A 404 -21.72 15.60 7.07
N GLY A 405 -21.76 14.36 7.57
CA GLY A 405 -22.19 13.18 6.81
C GLY A 405 -23.71 12.97 6.67
N LYS A 406 -24.55 13.76 7.37
CA LYS A 406 -26.01 13.58 7.44
C LYS A 406 -26.80 13.94 6.15
N GLY A 407 -26.13 14.22 5.03
CA GLY A 407 -26.78 14.53 3.74
C GLY A 407 -27.04 13.34 2.81
N HIS A 408 -26.46 12.17 3.07
CA HIS A 408 -26.60 10.99 2.22
C HIS A 408 -26.83 9.72 3.06
N GLU A 409 -28.10 9.39 3.26
CA GLU A 409 -28.53 8.13 3.87
C GLU A 409 -28.14 6.94 2.97
N GLN A 410 -27.27 6.07 3.47
CA GLN A 410 -27.57 4.64 3.54
C GLN A 410 -26.57 3.92 4.47
N GLU A 411 -27.09 2.90 5.14
CA GLU A 411 -26.61 2.20 6.35
C GLU A 411 -25.19 1.59 6.28
N CYS A 412 -24.48 1.68 5.15
CA CYS A 412 -23.06 1.29 5.01
C CYS A 412 -22.05 2.42 5.35
N MET A 413 -22.52 3.66 5.57
CA MET A 413 -21.68 4.86 5.75
C MET A 413 -21.25 5.14 7.19
N GLY A 414 -21.76 4.38 8.17
CA GLY A 414 -21.65 4.71 9.60
C GLY A 414 -20.24 4.65 10.21
N THR A 415 -19.25 4.05 9.55
CA THR A 415 -17.89 3.85 10.13
C THR A 415 -16.76 4.50 9.33
N LEU A 416 -17.05 5.14 8.19
CA LEU A 416 -16.00 5.80 7.40
C LEU A 416 -15.40 7.01 8.12
N TRP A 417 -16.17 7.63 9.02
CA TRP A 417 -15.71 8.75 9.84
C TRP A 417 -14.52 8.36 10.72
N VAL A 418 -14.54 7.18 11.35
CA VAL A 418 -13.48 6.79 12.30
C VAL A 418 -12.19 6.43 11.57
N LEU A 419 -12.32 5.77 10.42
CA LEU A 419 -11.17 5.48 9.56
C LEU A 419 -10.54 6.78 9.05
N SER A 420 -11.38 7.70 8.55
CA SER A 420 -10.94 9.01 8.05
C SER A 420 -10.27 9.82 9.15
N LEU A 421 -10.92 9.94 10.32
CA LEU A 421 -10.39 10.65 11.47
C LEU A 421 -9.04 10.08 11.91
N SER A 422 -8.88 8.75 11.89
CA SER A 422 -7.61 8.09 12.23
C SER A 422 -6.49 8.44 11.25
N TYR A 423 -6.78 8.51 9.95
CA TYR A 423 -5.83 9.00 8.94
C TYR A 423 -5.47 10.47 9.16
N ASP A 424 -6.45 11.31 9.48
CA ASP A 424 -6.24 12.76 9.64
C ASP A 424 -5.37 13.09 10.85
N ASN A 425 -5.47 12.27 11.90
CA ASN A 425 -4.66 12.33 13.10
C ASN A 425 -3.29 11.63 12.98
N LEU A 426 -2.93 11.08 11.81
CA LEU A 426 -1.57 10.58 11.59
C LEU A 426 -0.58 11.74 11.54
N PRO A 427 0.61 11.59 12.16
CA PRO A 427 1.74 12.46 11.90
C PRO A 427 2.03 12.57 10.40
N TYR A 428 2.46 13.75 9.94
CA TYR A 428 2.62 14.05 8.52
C TYR A 428 3.56 13.08 7.79
N HIS A 429 4.65 12.67 8.45
CA HIS A 429 5.61 11.73 7.90
C HIS A 429 4.99 10.34 7.69
N LEU A 430 4.06 9.93 8.55
CA LEU A 430 3.31 8.68 8.42
C LEU A 430 2.20 8.72 7.38
N LYS A 431 1.61 9.88 7.10
CA LYS A 431 0.57 10.00 6.05
C LYS A 431 1.10 9.51 4.70
N SER A 432 2.32 9.92 4.31
CA SER A 432 2.96 9.46 3.07
C SER A 432 3.23 7.95 3.07
N CYS A 433 3.74 7.42 4.18
CA CYS A 433 4.00 5.99 4.36
C CYS A 433 2.71 5.16 4.27
N PHE A 434 1.64 5.60 4.93
CA PHE A 434 0.32 4.98 4.88
C PHE A 434 -0.26 5.01 3.47
N LEU A 435 -0.32 6.17 2.82
CA LEU A 435 -0.84 6.28 1.45
C LEU A 435 -0.07 5.38 0.48
N TYR A 436 1.25 5.26 0.66
CA TYR A 436 2.08 4.42 -0.20
C TYR A 436 1.71 2.94 -0.14
N LEU A 437 1.14 2.44 0.96
CA LEU A 437 0.66 1.06 1.05
C LEU A 437 -0.46 0.76 0.03
N GLY A 438 -1.20 1.78 -0.40
CA GLY A 438 -2.21 1.67 -1.46
C GLY A 438 -1.64 1.28 -2.83
N ILE A 439 -0.32 1.38 -3.03
CA ILE A 439 0.36 0.97 -4.27
C ILE A 439 0.34 -0.56 -4.44
N PHE A 440 0.25 -1.29 -3.33
CA PHE A 440 0.25 -2.73 -3.37
C PHE A 440 -1.14 -3.25 -3.77
N PRO A 441 -1.20 -4.41 -4.45
CA PRO A 441 -2.45 -5.11 -4.67
C PRO A 441 -3.19 -5.31 -3.35
N GLU A 442 -4.51 -5.35 -3.43
CA GLU A 442 -5.37 -5.68 -2.31
C GLU A 442 -4.90 -7.00 -1.68
N ASP A 443 -4.96 -7.08 -0.34
CA ASP A 443 -4.53 -8.23 0.47
C ASP A 443 -3.15 -8.84 0.20
N SER A 444 -2.28 -8.09 -0.48
CA SER A 444 -0.90 -8.50 -0.59
C SER A 444 -0.27 -8.51 0.80
N GLU A 445 0.34 -9.63 1.14
CA GLU A 445 1.24 -9.69 2.26
C GLU A 445 2.52 -8.93 1.87
N ILE A 446 2.71 -7.76 2.49
CA ILE A 446 3.79 -6.83 2.15
C ILE A 446 4.98 -7.16 3.03
N PRO A 447 6.12 -7.62 2.48
CA PRO A 447 7.31 -7.87 3.29
C PRO A 447 7.86 -6.55 3.83
N VAL A 448 8.07 -6.45 5.14
CA VAL A 448 8.52 -5.22 5.81
C VAL A 448 9.85 -4.73 5.23
N LYS A 449 10.80 -5.65 5.01
CA LYS A 449 12.10 -5.30 4.37
C LYS A 449 11.91 -4.62 3.01
N ARG A 450 10.94 -5.06 2.21
CA ARG A 450 10.66 -4.47 0.90
C ARG A 450 10.01 -3.10 1.08
N LEU A 451 9.07 -2.98 2.00
CA LEU A 451 8.38 -1.73 2.29
C LEU A 451 9.36 -0.65 2.75
N SER A 452 10.25 -0.98 3.69
CA SER A 452 11.31 -0.06 4.16
C SER A 452 12.19 0.43 3.01
N GLN A 453 12.65 -0.48 2.14
CA GLN A 453 13.44 -0.13 0.96
C GLN A 453 12.71 0.81 0.00
N LEU A 454 11.39 0.64 -0.17
CA LEU A 454 10.59 1.51 -1.00
C LEU A 454 10.39 2.88 -0.34
N TRP A 455 10.03 2.95 0.94
CA TRP A 455 9.91 4.23 1.66
C TRP A 455 11.21 5.02 1.68
N MET A 456 12.35 4.35 1.84
CA MET A 456 13.68 4.97 1.72
C MET A 456 13.93 5.52 0.31
N ALA A 457 13.62 4.74 -0.72
CA ALA A 457 13.81 5.14 -2.11
C ALA A 457 12.89 6.29 -2.53
N GLU A 458 11.67 6.34 -1.98
CA GLU A 458 10.76 7.49 -2.14
C GLU A 458 11.31 8.76 -1.49
N GLY A 459 12.10 8.61 -0.43
CA GLY A 459 12.58 9.70 0.42
C GLY A 459 11.64 10.03 1.58
N PHE A 460 10.76 9.11 1.99
CA PHE A 460 9.89 9.33 3.16
C PHE A 460 10.63 9.21 4.50
N ILE A 461 11.84 8.66 4.45
CA ILE A 461 12.69 8.45 5.62
C ILE A 461 13.84 9.46 5.55
N SER A 462 13.87 10.37 6.52
CA SER A 462 14.96 11.35 6.71
C SER A 462 15.82 10.96 7.91
N MET A 463 17.14 11.12 7.81
CA MET A 463 18.03 10.95 8.96
C MET A 463 18.07 12.24 9.80
N PRO A 464 17.97 12.17 11.13
CA PRO A 464 18.14 13.35 11.98
C PRO A 464 19.56 13.95 11.85
N LEU A 465 19.63 15.29 11.76
CA LEU A 465 20.90 16.05 11.65
C LEU A 465 21.77 15.98 12.92
N GLN A 466 21.19 15.62 14.07
CA GLN A 466 21.88 15.52 15.35
C GLN A 466 21.85 14.06 15.83
N GLN A 467 22.96 13.35 15.61
CA GLN A 467 23.20 12.07 16.26
C GLN A 467 23.54 12.35 17.73
N THR A 468 22.53 12.32 18.60
CA THR A 468 22.76 12.33 20.04
C THR A 468 23.52 11.06 20.44
N GLN A 469 24.51 11.22 21.31
CA GLN A 469 25.52 10.22 21.69
C GLN A 469 24.96 8.80 21.91
N GLY A 470 25.47 7.83 21.13
CA GLY A 470 25.56 6.41 21.55
C GLY A 470 24.87 5.35 20.67
N LEU A 471 23.82 5.68 19.92
CA LEU A 471 23.10 4.73 19.05
C LEU A 471 22.97 5.27 17.63
N VAL A 472 23.64 4.64 16.67
CA VAL A 472 23.52 4.96 15.25
C VAL A 472 22.24 4.31 14.73
N GLU A 473 21.12 5.03 14.79
CA GLU A 473 19.86 4.58 14.19
C GLU A 473 19.99 4.57 12.66
N THR A 474 19.67 3.44 12.01
CA THR A 474 19.73 3.33 10.55
C THR A 474 18.41 3.79 9.90
N MET A 475 18.42 4.12 8.60
CA MET A 475 17.17 4.45 7.89
C MET A 475 16.18 3.27 7.91
N GLU A 476 16.69 2.05 7.93
CA GLU A 476 15.92 0.83 8.06
C GLU A 476 15.22 0.73 9.42
N ASP A 477 15.88 1.17 10.50
CA ASP A 477 15.30 1.23 11.85
C ASP A 477 14.21 2.31 11.91
N ILE A 478 14.45 3.51 11.36
CA ILE A 478 13.43 4.57 11.28
C ILE A 478 12.21 4.09 10.49
N ALA A 479 12.42 3.43 9.35
CA ALA A 479 11.33 2.86 8.56
C ALA A 479 10.55 1.78 9.32
N TYR A 480 11.25 0.94 10.10
CA TYR A 480 10.61 -0.06 10.96
C TYR A 480 9.80 0.60 12.08
N ASN A 481 10.31 1.68 12.68
CA ASN A 481 9.62 2.45 13.71
C ASN A 481 8.34 3.12 13.17
N TYR A 482 8.41 3.71 11.98
CA TYR A 482 7.22 4.26 11.30
C TYR A 482 6.16 3.18 11.04
N LEU A 483 6.57 1.98 10.63
CA LEU A 483 5.63 0.87 10.46
C LEU A 483 5.03 0.43 11.80
N ASN A 484 5.83 0.30 12.86
CA ASN A 484 5.31 -0.06 14.19
C ASN A 484 4.28 0.97 14.65
N GLU A 485 4.54 2.26 14.45
CA GLU A 485 3.57 3.29 14.84
C GLU A 485 2.24 3.17 14.06
N LEU A 486 2.29 2.88 12.76
CA LEU A 486 1.09 2.61 11.97
C LEU A 486 0.33 1.35 12.45
N VAL A 487 1.07 0.34 12.91
CA VAL A 487 0.50 -0.89 13.48
C VAL A 487 -0.12 -0.62 14.86
N ASP A 488 0.57 0.11 15.73
CA ASP A 488 0.09 0.50 17.06
C ASP A 488 -1.18 1.37 16.98
N ARG A 489 -1.30 2.17 15.91
CA ARG A 489 -2.51 2.95 15.60
C ARG A 489 -3.62 2.12 14.94
N CYS A 490 -3.42 0.81 14.78
CA CYS A 490 -4.36 -0.13 14.15
C CYS A 490 -4.77 0.20 12.71
N VAL A 491 -4.05 1.11 12.03
CA VAL A 491 -4.31 1.46 10.61
C VAL A 491 -3.64 0.47 9.64
N VAL A 492 -2.65 -0.29 10.12
CA VAL A 492 -1.96 -1.37 9.40
C VAL A 492 -1.99 -2.64 10.25
N GLN A 493 -2.25 -3.79 9.62
CA GLN A 493 -2.28 -5.08 10.29
C GLN A 493 -0.95 -5.82 10.13
N ILE A 494 -0.59 -6.60 11.16
CA ILE A 494 0.55 -7.52 11.11
C ILE A 494 0.17 -8.72 10.23
N GLY A 495 1.11 -9.13 9.37
CA GLY A 495 1.06 -10.38 8.61
C GLY A 495 1.72 -11.51 9.40
N GLU A 496 2.99 -11.77 9.11
CA GLU A 496 3.84 -12.76 9.76
C GLU A 496 4.74 -12.09 10.82
N ARG A 497 4.86 -12.73 11.99
CA ARG A 497 5.91 -12.42 12.97
C ARG A 497 7.06 -13.41 12.81
N GLY A 498 8.29 -12.89 12.81
CA GLY A 498 9.49 -13.70 12.83
C GLY A 498 9.77 -14.33 14.20
N SER A 499 10.80 -15.18 14.24
CA SER A 499 11.23 -15.94 15.44
C SER A 499 11.56 -15.06 16.65
N VAL A 500 11.93 -13.80 16.43
CA VAL A 500 12.28 -12.81 17.47
C VAL A 500 11.15 -11.80 17.70
N ARG A 501 9.89 -12.17 17.42
CA ARG A 501 8.70 -11.30 17.47
C ARG A 501 8.71 -10.05 16.57
N LYS A 502 9.80 -9.79 15.83
CA LYS A 502 9.85 -8.73 14.81
C LYS A 502 8.83 -8.98 13.70
N ILE A 503 8.21 -7.91 13.22
CA ILE A 503 7.24 -7.94 12.12
C ILE A 503 7.99 -8.26 10.82
N LYS A 504 7.63 -9.35 10.14
CA LYS A 504 8.23 -9.73 8.85
C LYS A 504 7.42 -9.25 7.67
N SER A 505 6.10 -9.21 7.81
CA SER A 505 5.18 -8.69 6.81
C SER A 505 4.00 -7.96 7.47
N CYS A 506 3.37 -7.10 6.69
CA CYS A 506 2.19 -6.33 7.07
C CYS A 506 1.16 -6.32 5.93
N ARG A 507 -0.06 -5.85 6.22
CA ARG A 507 -1.14 -5.71 5.24
C ARG A 507 -2.11 -4.60 5.65
N LEU A 508 -2.84 -4.05 4.69
CA LEU A 508 -3.98 -3.18 4.98
C LEU A 508 -5.26 -4.00 5.06
N HIS A 509 -6.13 -3.67 6.01
CA HIS A 509 -7.51 -4.15 5.98
C HIS A 509 -8.25 -3.49 4.80
N ASP A 510 -9.16 -4.19 4.14
CA ASP A 510 -9.90 -3.70 2.95
C ASP A 510 -10.43 -2.27 3.10
N LEU A 511 -11.20 -2.01 4.16
CA LEU A 511 -11.78 -0.67 4.40
C LEU A 511 -10.70 0.40 4.65
N MET A 512 -9.55 0.05 5.23
CA MET A 512 -8.41 0.97 5.36
C MET A 512 -7.71 1.20 4.02
N ARG A 513 -7.66 0.17 3.17
CA ARG A 513 -7.15 0.29 1.81
C ARG A 513 -8.06 1.14 0.94
N ASP A 514 -9.38 0.98 1.05
CA ASP A 514 -10.36 1.81 0.35
C ASP A 514 -10.19 3.28 0.74
N LEU A 515 -10.09 3.56 2.05
CA LEU A 515 -9.76 4.91 2.53
C LEU A 515 -8.42 5.40 1.97
N CYS A 516 -7.38 4.57 2.01
CA CYS A 516 -6.05 4.90 1.48
C CYS A 516 -6.11 5.29 0.00
N LEU A 517 -6.91 4.61 -0.81
CA LEU A 517 -7.09 4.91 -2.23
C LEU A 517 -7.90 6.18 -2.46
N ILE A 518 -8.95 6.42 -1.68
CA ILE A 518 -9.75 7.65 -1.72
C ILE A 518 -8.84 8.84 -1.39
N LYS A 519 -8.11 8.79 -0.27
CA LYS A 519 -7.17 9.84 0.14
C LYS A 519 -6.03 10.03 -0.86
N SER A 520 -5.57 8.95 -1.47
CA SER A 520 -4.56 9.04 -2.52
C SER A 520 -5.04 9.78 -3.76
N GLU A 521 -6.31 9.63 -4.12
CA GLU A 521 -6.90 10.35 -5.25
C GLU A 521 -7.14 11.83 -4.93
N GLU A 522 -7.73 12.14 -3.77
CA GLU A 522 -7.91 13.52 -3.27
C GLU A 522 -6.59 14.31 -3.31
N GLU A 523 -5.49 13.65 -2.93
CA GLU A 523 -4.17 14.25 -2.82
C GLU A 523 -3.34 14.17 -4.11
N GLY A 524 -3.82 13.46 -5.14
CA GLY A 524 -3.05 13.15 -6.36
C GLY A 524 -1.75 12.37 -6.08
N PHE A 525 -1.71 11.60 -4.99
CA PHE A 525 -0.49 11.02 -4.43
C PHE A 525 0.00 9.78 -5.20
N LEU A 526 -0.91 8.86 -5.52
CA LEU A 526 -0.63 7.65 -6.30
C LEU A 526 -1.80 7.31 -7.20
N ARG A 527 -1.54 6.51 -8.24
CA ARG A 527 -2.58 5.95 -9.08
C ARG A 527 -2.31 4.49 -9.42
N ASN A 528 -3.36 3.68 -9.28
CA ASN A 528 -3.34 2.29 -9.67
C ASN A 528 -4.03 2.14 -11.03
N VAL A 529 -3.28 1.66 -12.02
CA VAL A 529 -3.77 1.42 -13.37
C VAL A 529 -3.84 -0.08 -13.61
N LYS A 530 -4.97 -0.51 -14.16
CA LYS A 530 -5.17 -1.86 -14.67
C LYS A 530 -5.13 -1.78 -16.19
N SER A 531 -4.36 -2.66 -16.84
CA SER A 531 -4.35 -2.74 -18.29
C SER A 531 -5.69 -3.30 -18.78
N LEU A 532 -6.61 -2.45 -19.24
CA LEU A 532 -7.77 -2.88 -20.03
C LEU A 532 -7.50 -2.73 -21.53
N HIS A 533 -8.07 -3.65 -22.31
CA HIS A 533 -8.12 -3.60 -23.77
C HIS A 533 -8.56 -2.23 -24.29
N ARG A 534 -8.13 -1.95 -25.52
CA ARG A 534 -8.33 -0.75 -26.35
C ARG A 534 -9.79 -0.22 -26.39
N SER A 535 -10.26 0.35 -25.29
CA SER A 535 -11.26 1.41 -25.25
C SER A 535 -10.94 2.31 -24.06
N GLU A 536 -10.54 3.55 -24.38
CA GLU A 536 -10.39 4.60 -23.38
C GLU A 536 -11.75 4.85 -22.74
N THR A 537 -12.00 4.23 -21.59
CA THR A 537 -12.94 4.74 -20.61
C THR A 537 -12.12 5.11 -19.38
N MET A 538 -11.95 6.42 -19.19
CA MET A 538 -11.38 7.02 -17.98
C MET A 538 -12.24 6.59 -16.79
N TYR A 539 -11.84 5.51 -16.11
CA TYR A 539 -12.47 5.14 -14.85
C TYR A 539 -11.89 6.01 -13.74
N SER A 540 -12.51 7.16 -13.49
CA SER A 540 -12.53 7.73 -12.14
C SER A 540 -13.17 6.70 -11.20
N PRO A 541 -12.76 6.62 -9.92
CA PRO A 541 -13.51 5.88 -8.92
C PRO A 541 -14.91 6.47 -8.78
N PRO A 542 -15.92 5.66 -8.41
CA PRO A 542 -17.19 6.19 -7.99
C PRO A 542 -16.96 7.21 -6.88
N SER A 543 -17.54 8.38 -7.07
CA SER A 543 -17.64 9.43 -6.08
C SER A 543 -18.45 8.89 -4.90
N LEU A 544 -17.78 8.47 -3.82
CA LEU A 544 -18.33 8.64 -2.48
C LEU A 544 -18.20 10.14 -2.20
N MET A 545 -19.30 10.87 -2.40
CA MET A 545 -19.33 12.33 -2.38
C MET A 545 -18.73 12.92 -1.09
N ILE A 546 -17.47 13.30 -1.17
CA ILE A 546 -16.94 14.57 -0.67
C ILE A 546 -16.53 15.31 -1.94
N ALA A 547 -16.83 16.61 -2.03
CA ALA A 547 -16.76 17.50 -3.21
C ALA A 547 -15.94 16.97 -4.40
N LYS A 548 -16.51 16.99 -5.62
CA LYS A 548 -15.80 16.65 -6.87
C LYS A 548 -14.45 17.34 -6.91
N ALA A 549 -13.42 16.68 -6.41
CA ALA A 549 -12.05 17.11 -6.57
C ALA A 549 -11.80 16.97 -8.07
N ILE A 550 -11.83 18.09 -8.78
CA ILE A 550 -11.31 18.19 -10.13
C ILE A 550 -9.91 17.56 -10.05
N PRO A 551 -9.59 16.50 -10.82
CA PRO A 551 -8.25 15.94 -10.85
C PRO A 551 -7.29 17.04 -11.34
N THR A 552 -6.76 17.82 -10.40
CA THR A 552 -5.89 18.97 -10.70
C THR A 552 -4.41 18.58 -10.63
N GLY A 553 -4.08 17.33 -10.30
CA GLY A 553 -2.72 16.90 -9.98
C GLY A 553 -2.12 15.88 -10.94
N LYS A 554 -0.92 16.20 -11.45
CA LYS A 554 -0.02 15.28 -12.13
C LYS A 554 0.39 14.15 -11.16
N VAL A 555 0.20 12.89 -11.52
CA VAL A 555 0.48 11.74 -10.63
C VAL A 555 1.98 11.43 -10.63
N ARG A 556 2.58 11.31 -9.44
CA ARG A 556 4.03 10.99 -9.30
C ARG A 556 4.33 9.52 -9.07
N ARG A 557 3.33 8.71 -8.69
CA ARG A 557 3.49 7.30 -8.34
C ARG A 557 2.47 6.46 -9.08
N LEU A 558 2.96 5.51 -9.86
CA LEU A 558 2.13 4.67 -10.70
C LEU A 558 2.36 3.20 -10.35
N ALA A 559 1.28 2.52 -9.96
CA ALA A 559 1.23 1.06 -9.92
C ALA A 559 0.51 0.56 -11.17
N ILE A 560 1.10 -0.41 -11.86
CA ILE A 560 0.50 -1.02 -13.04
C ILE A 560 0.31 -2.51 -12.76
N CYS A 561 -0.95 -2.94 -12.67
CA CYS A 561 -1.31 -4.34 -12.70
C CYS A 561 -1.45 -4.77 -14.17
N LEU A 562 -0.54 -5.61 -14.62
CA LEU A 562 -0.53 -6.12 -15.99
C LEU A 562 -1.42 -7.37 -16.07
N ASP A 563 -2.14 -7.49 -17.18
CA ASP A 563 -2.87 -8.70 -17.56
C ASP A 563 -2.02 -9.52 -18.55
N GLU A 564 -2.40 -10.77 -18.82
CA GLU A 564 -1.74 -11.65 -19.80
C GLU A 564 -1.75 -11.07 -21.22
N ASN A 565 -2.73 -10.21 -21.54
CA ASN A 565 -3.02 -9.71 -22.89
C ASN A 565 -2.78 -8.21 -23.08
N VAL A 566 -1.65 -7.67 -22.60
CA VAL A 566 -1.36 -6.23 -22.67
C VAL A 566 -0.73 -5.79 -24.01
N ASP A 567 -1.32 -4.78 -24.66
CA ASP A 567 -0.78 -4.14 -25.89
C ASP A 567 0.19 -2.96 -25.60
N LYS A 568 0.14 -2.37 -24.39
CA LYS A 568 1.01 -1.26 -23.95
C LYS A 568 1.40 -1.36 -22.47
N LEU A 569 2.69 -1.25 -22.15
CA LEU A 569 3.19 -1.40 -20.77
C LEU A 569 3.18 -0.12 -19.94
N VAL A 570 3.02 1.05 -20.57
CA VAL A 570 2.80 2.33 -19.91
C VAL A 570 1.62 2.99 -20.63
N PRO A 571 0.63 3.57 -19.95
CA PRO A 571 -0.40 4.34 -20.63
C PRO A 571 0.24 5.53 -21.36
N SER A 572 -0.21 5.86 -22.57
CA SER A 572 0.40 6.89 -23.42
C SER A 572 0.47 8.28 -22.78
N SER A 573 -0.38 8.55 -21.78
CA SER A 573 -0.34 9.79 -20.98
C SER A 573 0.87 9.90 -20.04
N TYR A 574 1.57 8.79 -19.76
CA TYR A 574 2.70 8.72 -18.81
C TYR A 574 4.02 8.29 -19.47
N GLU A 575 4.00 7.88 -20.74
CA GLU A 575 5.20 7.46 -21.48
C GLU A 575 6.29 8.54 -21.56
N ARG A 576 5.95 9.81 -21.30
CA ARG A 576 6.88 10.96 -21.30
C ARG A 576 6.65 11.91 -20.13
N ASP A 577 6.06 11.43 -19.02
CA ASP A 577 5.91 12.28 -17.85
C ASP A 577 7.25 12.36 -17.10
N ASP A 578 7.99 13.45 -17.35
CA ASP A 578 9.28 13.75 -16.73
C ASP A 578 9.21 13.83 -15.19
N ARG A 579 8.00 13.90 -14.60
CA ARG A 579 7.75 14.04 -13.16
C ARG A 579 7.48 12.72 -12.42
N LEU A 580 7.40 11.60 -13.13
CA LEU A 580 7.14 10.32 -12.51
C LEU A 580 8.32 9.92 -11.61
N ARG A 581 8.02 9.62 -10.35
CA ARG A 581 9.01 9.17 -9.35
C ARG A 581 9.00 7.69 -9.12
N SER A 582 7.86 7.04 -9.35
CA SER A 582 7.71 5.63 -8.99
C SER A 582 6.88 4.91 -10.03
N LEU A 583 7.44 3.82 -10.54
CA LEU A 583 6.80 2.95 -11.50
C LEU A 583 6.94 1.49 -11.04
N LEU A 584 5.84 0.92 -10.57
CA LEU A 584 5.80 -0.44 -10.04
C LEU A 584 4.88 -1.32 -10.87
N TYR A 585 5.45 -2.39 -11.41
CA TYR A 585 4.72 -3.41 -12.13
C TYR A 585 4.37 -4.58 -11.20
N PHE A 586 3.10 -4.98 -11.28
CA PHE A 586 2.57 -6.20 -10.67
C PHE A 586 2.10 -7.11 -11.80
N CYS A 587 2.91 -8.13 -12.07
CA CYS A 587 2.69 -9.09 -13.14
C CYS A 587 2.13 -10.39 -12.56
N PRO A 588 1.23 -11.09 -13.28
CA PRO A 588 0.87 -12.46 -12.95
C PRO A 588 2.09 -13.38 -13.03
N SER A 589 2.01 -14.54 -12.37
CA SER A 589 3.05 -15.57 -12.45
C SER A 589 3.28 -15.94 -13.92
N ASP A 590 4.54 -15.96 -14.32
CA ASP A 590 4.99 -16.33 -15.66
C ASP A 590 4.55 -15.40 -16.81
N TRP A 591 4.25 -14.13 -16.49
CA TRP A 591 3.89 -13.11 -17.46
C TRP A 591 4.88 -12.98 -18.63
N HIS A 592 4.38 -13.21 -19.85
CA HIS A 592 5.14 -13.14 -21.09
C HIS A 592 4.69 -11.94 -21.94
N PRO A 593 5.53 -10.93 -22.16
CA PRO A 593 5.19 -9.82 -23.04
C PRO A 593 5.09 -10.29 -24.49
N LYS A 594 3.97 -9.96 -25.17
CA LYS A 594 3.76 -10.26 -26.60
C LYS A 594 4.84 -9.67 -27.52
N ASN A 595 5.46 -8.57 -27.12
CA ASN A 595 6.48 -7.88 -27.91
C ASN A 595 7.67 -7.46 -27.05
N LYS A 596 8.85 -8.03 -27.33
CA LYS A 596 10.11 -7.70 -26.64
C LYS A 596 10.50 -6.22 -26.75
N LYS A 597 10.09 -5.51 -27.82
CA LYS A 597 10.35 -4.07 -27.98
C LYS A 597 9.59 -3.23 -26.96
N LEU A 598 8.43 -3.69 -26.46
CA LEU A 598 7.68 -3.00 -25.41
C LEU A 598 8.45 -3.01 -24.09
N VAL A 599 9.17 -4.10 -23.79
CA VAL A 599 9.98 -4.17 -22.58
C VAL A 599 11.11 -3.14 -22.62
N SER A 600 11.73 -2.94 -23.78
CA SER A 600 12.78 -1.94 -23.93
C SER A 600 12.31 -0.50 -23.69
N SER A 601 11.02 -0.18 -23.87
CA SER A 601 10.49 1.15 -23.56
C SER A 601 10.26 1.40 -22.07
N LEU A 602 10.21 0.34 -21.23
CA LEU A 602 10.12 0.49 -19.76
C LEU A 602 11.34 1.21 -19.17
N PHE A 603 12.47 1.11 -19.86
CA PHE A 603 13.78 1.54 -19.38
C PHE A 603 14.27 2.79 -20.12
N LYS A 604 13.37 3.57 -20.73
CA LYS A 604 13.71 4.79 -21.48
C LYS A 604 13.11 6.05 -20.85
N ASP A 605 13.90 7.11 -20.86
CA ASP A 605 13.48 8.53 -20.79
C ASP A 605 12.79 9.07 -19.52
N PHE A 606 12.82 8.38 -18.38
CA PHE A 606 12.37 8.98 -17.11
C PHE A 606 13.50 9.75 -16.40
N LYS A 607 13.34 11.07 -16.29
CA LYS A 607 14.35 11.95 -15.65
C LYS A 607 14.33 11.87 -14.14
N LEU A 608 13.16 11.88 -13.49
CA LEU A 608 13.03 12.01 -12.03
C LEU A 608 12.67 10.69 -11.30
N LEU A 609 12.76 9.55 -12.00
CA LEU A 609 12.35 8.25 -11.46
C LEU A 609 13.29 7.81 -10.33
N ARG A 610 12.72 7.55 -9.15
CA ARG A 610 13.40 7.03 -7.95
C ARG A 610 13.17 5.53 -7.78
N VAL A 611 11.99 5.03 -8.13
CA VAL A 611 11.60 3.62 -7.92
C VAL A 611 11.18 2.98 -9.25
N LEU A 612 11.87 1.91 -9.63
CA LEU A 612 11.49 1.04 -10.74
C LEU A 612 11.44 -0.42 -10.28
N LYS A 613 10.24 -1.00 -10.31
CA LYS A 613 10.01 -2.42 -9.99
C LYS A 613 9.42 -3.12 -11.21
N VAL A 614 10.19 -4.04 -11.81
CA VAL A 614 9.76 -4.89 -12.93
C VAL A 614 10.15 -6.34 -12.62
N GLU A 615 9.26 -7.08 -11.97
CA GLU A 615 9.55 -8.43 -11.47
C GLU A 615 8.75 -9.50 -12.20
N GLY A 616 9.29 -10.72 -12.24
CA GLY A 616 8.60 -11.90 -12.77
C GLY A 616 8.45 -11.94 -14.30
N MET A 617 9.24 -11.15 -15.04
CA MET A 617 9.14 -11.10 -16.50
C MET A 617 9.78 -12.33 -17.15
N THR A 618 9.01 -13.12 -17.91
CA THR A 618 9.51 -14.38 -18.51
C THR A 618 10.24 -14.20 -19.84
N ALA A 619 10.16 -13.04 -20.48
CA ALA A 619 10.88 -12.79 -21.71
C ALA A 619 12.38 -12.52 -21.45
N PHE A 620 13.23 -13.18 -22.24
CA PHE A 620 14.66 -12.86 -22.30
C PHE A 620 14.88 -11.50 -22.94
N VAL A 621 15.39 -10.55 -22.15
CA VAL A 621 15.64 -9.17 -22.59
C VAL A 621 17.02 -8.70 -22.11
N ASP A 622 17.69 -7.91 -22.94
CA ASP A 622 18.89 -7.17 -22.56
C ASP A 622 18.47 -5.86 -21.88
N LEU A 623 19.07 -5.52 -20.74
CA LEU A 623 18.81 -4.24 -20.10
C LEU A 623 19.50 -3.14 -20.93
N PRO A 624 18.78 -2.12 -21.44
CA PRO A 624 19.34 -1.14 -22.36
C PRO A 624 20.30 -0.18 -21.64
N ASN A 625 21.27 0.39 -22.38
CA ASN A 625 22.27 1.31 -21.82
C ASN A 625 21.63 2.57 -21.21
N GLU A 626 20.47 2.95 -21.72
CA GLU A 626 19.65 4.09 -21.31
C GLU A 626 19.21 4.02 -19.85
N ILE A 627 19.24 2.84 -19.21
CA ILE A 627 19.03 2.73 -17.75
C ILE A 627 19.98 3.64 -16.98
N GLY A 628 21.21 3.85 -17.47
CA GLY A 628 22.20 4.72 -16.85
C GLY A 628 21.85 6.22 -16.92
N ASN A 629 20.81 6.61 -17.65
CA ASN A 629 20.30 7.98 -17.70
C ASN A 629 19.33 8.28 -16.55
N MET A 630 18.78 7.25 -15.88
CA MET A 630 17.87 7.38 -14.74
C MET A 630 18.65 7.67 -13.45
N VAL A 631 19.43 8.74 -13.44
CA VAL A 631 20.40 9.09 -12.40
C VAL A 631 19.78 9.33 -11.01
N HIS A 632 18.46 9.56 -10.93
CA HIS A 632 17.70 9.68 -9.69
C HIS A 632 17.23 8.34 -9.10
N LEU A 633 17.47 7.22 -9.79
CA LEU A 633 16.97 5.92 -9.38
C LEU A 633 17.64 5.49 -8.07
N ARG A 634 16.81 5.21 -7.06
CA ARG A 634 17.19 4.75 -5.72
C ARG A 634 16.84 3.28 -5.49
N PHE A 635 15.87 2.77 -6.24
CA PHE A 635 15.44 1.38 -6.17
C PHE A 635 15.22 0.78 -7.55
N LEU A 636 15.93 -0.31 -7.83
CA LEU A 636 15.75 -1.12 -9.03
C LEU A 636 15.55 -2.59 -8.64
N SER A 637 14.43 -3.17 -9.04
CA SER A 637 14.19 -4.60 -8.86
C SER A 637 13.76 -5.28 -10.14
N LEU A 638 14.54 -6.30 -10.52
CA LEU A 638 14.36 -7.18 -11.66
C LEU A 638 14.26 -8.65 -11.22
N ARG A 639 13.80 -8.86 -9.97
CA ARG A 639 13.68 -10.18 -9.36
C ARG A 639 12.80 -11.09 -10.20
N PHE A 640 13.21 -12.34 -10.32
CA PHE A 640 12.52 -13.41 -11.06
C PHE A 640 12.29 -13.10 -12.54
N SER A 641 13.01 -12.15 -13.11
CA SER A 641 12.99 -11.84 -14.54
C SER A 641 14.10 -12.57 -15.28
N TYR A 642 13.98 -12.71 -16.61
CA TYR A 642 15.00 -13.27 -17.50
C TYR A 642 15.83 -12.16 -18.17
N ILE A 643 16.90 -11.73 -17.50
CA ILE A 643 17.80 -10.69 -18.02
C ILE A 643 19.08 -11.34 -18.54
N LYS A 644 19.39 -11.09 -19.82
CA LYS A 644 20.54 -11.73 -20.50
C LYS A 644 21.84 -10.97 -20.26
N ARG A 645 21.83 -9.64 -20.39
CA ARG A 645 23.00 -8.77 -20.18
C ARG A 645 22.66 -7.53 -19.39
N LEU A 646 23.60 -7.11 -18.55
CA LEU A 646 23.57 -5.86 -17.80
C LEU A 646 24.59 -4.87 -18.39
N PRO A 647 24.19 -3.63 -18.70
CA PRO A 647 25.06 -2.64 -19.30
C PRO A 647 26.04 -2.06 -18.28
N SER A 648 27.20 -1.59 -18.74
CA SER A 648 28.17 -0.88 -17.88
C SER A 648 27.66 0.49 -17.41
N SER A 649 26.72 1.09 -18.14
CA SER A 649 26.05 2.34 -17.76
C SER A 649 25.25 2.24 -16.46
N LEU A 650 24.95 1.03 -15.98
CA LEU A 650 24.35 0.81 -14.66
C LEU A 650 25.19 1.47 -13.54
N GLY A 651 26.51 1.59 -13.72
CA GLY A 651 27.39 2.29 -12.80
C GLY A 651 27.16 3.80 -12.68
N ASN A 652 26.34 4.40 -13.55
CA ASN A 652 25.98 5.82 -13.46
C ASN A 652 24.89 6.08 -12.40
N LEU A 653 24.26 5.03 -11.88
CA LEU A 653 23.20 5.12 -10.88
C LEU A 653 23.79 5.33 -9.47
N ILE A 654 24.45 6.47 -9.27
CA ILE A 654 25.21 6.77 -8.03
C ILE A 654 24.31 6.90 -6.79
N LEU A 655 23.03 7.25 -6.98
CA LEU A 655 22.02 7.37 -5.92
C LEU A 655 21.29 6.06 -5.60
N LEU A 656 21.63 4.97 -6.29
CA LEU A 656 20.95 3.69 -6.12
C LEU A 656 21.21 3.12 -4.73
N GLN A 657 20.14 2.88 -3.96
CA GLN A 657 20.18 2.32 -2.61
C GLN A 657 19.88 0.82 -2.60
N THR A 658 18.96 0.38 -3.46
CA THR A 658 18.56 -1.04 -3.57
C THR A 658 18.67 -1.52 -5.02
N LEU A 659 19.42 -2.60 -5.22
CA LEU A 659 19.55 -3.30 -6.51
C LEU A 659 19.24 -4.78 -6.33
N ASN A 660 18.14 -5.25 -6.91
CA ASN A 660 17.72 -6.65 -6.83
C ASN A 660 17.74 -7.33 -8.20
N LEU A 661 18.77 -8.15 -8.41
CA LEU A 661 19.10 -8.88 -9.63
C LEU A 661 18.94 -10.39 -9.46
N ARG A 662 18.08 -10.86 -8.54
CA ARG A 662 17.79 -12.30 -8.38
C ARG A 662 17.01 -12.84 -9.58
N PHE A 663 17.70 -13.02 -10.70
CA PHE A 663 17.15 -13.54 -11.96
C PHE A 663 16.80 -15.02 -11.87
N ARG A 664 15.91 -15.47 -12.77
CA ARG A 664 15.62 -16.91 -12.92
C ARG A 664 16.72 -17.65 -13.71
N ASN A 665 17.38 -16.97 -14.64
CA ASN A 665 18.45 -17.54 -15.46
C ASN A 665 19.84 -17.35 -14.85
N ARG A 666 20.81 -18.13 -15.34
CA ARG A 666 22.23 -17.84 -15.15
C ARG A 666 22.56 -16.51 -15.82
N SER A 667 23.30 -15.66 -15.12
CA SER A 667 23.81 -14.41 -15.69
C SER A 667 25.26 -14.61 -16.13
N ASP A 668 25.49 -14.54 -17.44
CA ASP A 668 26.77 -14.94 -18.03
C ASP A 668 27.91 -13.93 -17.80
N MET A 669 27.62 -12.68 -17.35
CA MET A 669 28.59 -11.70 -16.81
C MET A 669 27.91 -10.55 -16.04
N LEU A 670 28.26 -10.34 -14.77
CA LEU A 670 27.93 -9.10 -14.04
C LEU A 670 28.94 -7.98 -14.37
N PRO A 671 28.49 -6.74 -14.63
CA PRO A 671 29.39 -5.63 -14.96
C PRO A 671 30.19 -5.17 -13.74
N ASN A 672 31.48 -4.84 -13.94
CA ASN A 672 32.37 -4.34 -12.90
C ASN A 672 32.16 -2.86 -12.59
N VAL A 673 30.94 -2.51 -12.17
CA VAL A 673 30.50 -1.12 -12.01
C VAL A 673 29.76 -0.84 -10.70
N PHE A 674 29.42 -1.87 -9.91
CA PHE A 674 28.69 -1.70 -8.64
C PHE A 674 29.45 -0.84 -7.63
N TRP A 675 30.79 -0.85 -7.65
CA TRP A 675 31.63 0.00 -6.80
C TRP A 675 31.42 1.51 -7.02
N LYS A 676 30.82 1.92 -8.15
CA LYS A 676 30.45 3.32 -8.43
C LYS A 676 29.16 3.74 -7.73
N MET A 677 28.33 2.79 -7.29
CA MET A 677 27.06 3.05 -6.62
C MET A 677 27.30 3.31 -5.14
N VAL A 678 27.83 4.50 -4.82
CA VAL A 678 28.29 4.84 -3.46
C VAL A 678 27.18 4.86 -2.40
N GLN A 679 25.92 5.00 -2.82
CA GLN A 679 24.74 4.98 -1.94
C GLN A 679 24.11 3.58 -1.78
N LEU A 680 24.69 2.54 -2.39
CA LEU A 680 24.11 1.19 -2.41
C LEU A 680 24.17 0.53 -1.03
N ARG A 681 23.00 0.14 -0.52
CA ARG A 681 22.82 -0.50 0.80
C ARG A 681 22.38 -1.95 0.68
N HIS A 682 21.60 -2.27 -0.34
CA HIS A 682 21.06 -3.60 -0.55
C HIS A 682 21.35 -4.10 -1.95
N LEU A 683 22.19 -5.13 -2.05
CA LEU A 683 22.53 -5.81 -3.30
C LEU A 683 22.07 -7.26 -3.23
N TYR A 684 21.15 -7.63 -4.12
CA TYR A 684 20.73 -9.03 -4.29
C TYR A 684 21.16 -9.53 -5.65
N LEU A 685 21.92 -10.60 -5.68
CA LEU A 685 22.52 -11.15 -6.90
C LEU A 685 21.81 -12.42 -7.36
N PRO A 686 21.99 -12.83 -8.63
CA PRO A 686 21.54 -14.13 -9.11
C PRO A 686 22.13 -15.28 -8.27
N LEU A 687 21.42 -16.41 -8.21
CA LEU A 687 21.93 -17.64 -7.59
C LEU A 687 23.17 -18.18 -8.33
N TYR A 688 23.22 -17.99 -9.66
CA TYR A 688 24.29 -18.46 -10.53
C TYR A 688 24.77 -17.31 -11.42
N TYR A 689 26.02 -16.89 -11.24
CA TYR A 689 26.64 -15.82 -12.04
C TYR A 689 28.14 -16.06 -12.21
N THR A 690 28.72 -15.41 -13.22
CA THR A 690 30.17 -15.27 -13.38
C THR A 690 30.56 -13.80 -13.20
N ALA A 691 31.71 -13.57 -12.56
CA ALA A 691 32.26 -12.23 -12.35
C ALA A 691 33.69 -12.14 -12.93
N ARG A 692 34.00 -11.05 -13.64
CA ARG A 692 35.36 -10.73 -14.13
C ARG A 692 35.85 -9.42 -13.50
N GLY A 693 37.04 -9.47 -12.89
CA GLY A 693 37.79 -8.30 -12.39
C GLY A 693 38.00 -8.27 -10.88
N ASN A 694 39.23 -7.96 -10.43
CA ASN A 694 39.69 -8.09 -9.03
C ASN A 694 38.85 -7.29 -8.00
N ARG A 695 38.25 -6.15 -8.40
CA ARG A 695 37.45 -5.30 -7.50
C ARG A 695 36.05 -5.85 -7.22
N LEU A 696 35.44 -6.58 -8.16
CA LEU A 696 34.18 -7.30 -7.93
C LEU A 696 34.39 -8.40 -6.88
N TYR A 697 35.48 -9.17 -7.00
CA TYR A 697 35.82 -10.23 -6.05
C TYR A 697 36.00 -9.70 -4.61
N LEU A 698 36.63 -8.53 -4.43
CA LEU A 698 36.76 -7.89 -3.10
C LEU A 698 35.41 -7.47 -2.51
N LEU A 699 34.53 -6.85 -3.30
CA LEU A 699 33.18 -6.47 -2.87
C LEU A 699 32.36 -7.70 -2.42
N PHE A 700 32.53 -8.84 -3.10
CA PHE A 700 31.87 -10.10 -2.75
C PHE A 700 32.47 -10.84 -1.56
N THR A 701 33.75 -10.60 -1.25
CA THR A 701 34.39 -11.17 -0.05
C THR A 701 33.89 -10.48 1.21
N ILE A 702 33.58 -9.18 1.13
CA ILE A 702 33.03 -8.38 2.23
C ILE A 702 31.53 -8.65 2.45
N CYS A 703 30.72 -8.81 1.39
CA CYS A 703 29.29 -9.09 1.52
C CYS A 703 28.92 -10.55 1.90
N ARG A 704 29.91 -11.43 2.08
CA ARG A 704 29.72 -12.83 2.55
C ARG A 704 30.04 -13.03 4.04
N LEU A 705 30.56 -12.00 4.71
CA LEU A 705 30.59 -11.86 6.17
C LEU A 705 29.31 -11.13 6.60
#